data_AF-A0A9W8A5R1-F1
#
_entry.id   AF-A0A9W8A5R1-F1
#
_cell.length_a   1.000
_cell.length_b   1.000
_cell.length_c   1.000
_cell.angle_alpha   90.00
_cell.angle_beta   90.00
_cell.angle_gamma   90.00
#
_symmetry.space_group_name_H-M   'P 1'
#
loop_
_entity.id
_entity.type
_entity.pdbx_description
1 polymer ?
#
loop_
_entity_poly.entity_id
_entity_poly.type
_entity_poly.pdbx_seq_one_letter_code
_entity_poly.pdbx_strand_id
1 'polypeptide(L)'
;MLATVRPYLLGLFLCTVTVVSWLYGYHVHREATESLRTAPPQWTNVVDDYEAAAVTTDTPVHGDPTVLGDQLDGLFQFIHVSDLHISKFHAAGGIVHFLHFLGTAVPLISPAFVVATGDLTDAKDVAMLGSSQYPEEWRAYRTALAQAGMLDRNGGEYWYDLRGNHDCFNVPSWDSDVNYFRTYGVRQSRGYSFERRYPFGSYGFVAVDACPQYGISRPLNFFGFISHTAMDELAERLDHYHATANHTFLFSHYPASTTQFGTVSDGRGFTDLAAQFSIYLCGHLHELALGIGKKLKAYKPSHYLELELTDLKLHATYRVLAVDHDMITFKDVPLPLPEIPAPNVPGTGMEPPHVTIPTSLPAPPVVLTTNPKDARYLLPQREPVHRILTSTHIRFLAWSQVPVANVTIQIDGRPHPHLAVYRGPAPPTDEADTATRVNHVPLWVAPWDPQRYHDGRSHRLVITVTDTAGRTGRDQVTFRVDGRRMSMHNAAQGGWIMQTDFNAWLQRWFLVGYVFMTIGLVLIPKCVGSYLHGHGCYATWRADQSAALIRTDRRSRAAYYRSTAPRPLAYVRYVAARLGFHLRAAGFRLVELQNAKRIFYPFFAYCLYLVTGPWFVGELIPAAAAHQPELAIGYFYLQGLYINRQWVPTSDTWFFAFNTALFPSIFFIMYLAFCTTPPRLLYARDNIRRTLPYHRRWYFRVLVFLGYFYGLLTGIAITAFVYGWRTVVFGPARAWAVLYAGWLLWHYDWQYIILRQTRDAALETAYLPVLKSPTASDDGSGDNSSGSGSGLGDARGRRAARVYLTSEDEEDDQSEDEDTALDRQRRGSNYTASPRRTACIADTCSHLGRSSGASRASLGLVGSASVSREASAESLSSTSSLLTREGNGGGSVSVRVVRRHANGDDHHHVTQ
;
A
#
# COMPACT_ATOMS: atom_id res chain seq x y z
N MET A 1 35.53 29.78 34.54
CA MET A 1 34.71 30.37 33.45
C MET A 1 34.66 29.51 32.20
N LEU A 2 35.68 29.50 31.31
CA LEU A 2 35.56 28.84 29.99
C LEU A 2 35.09 27.36 30.06
N ALA A 3 35.59 26.58 31.02
CA ALA A 3 35.20 25.18 31.21
C ALA A 3 33.70 25.00 31.59
N THR A 4 33.11 25.91 32.36
CA THR A 4 31.70 25.86 32.75
C THR A 4 30.77 26.46 31.72
N VAL A 5 31.22 27.45 30.92
CA VAL A 5 30.40 28.08 29.87
C VAL A 5 30.30 27.23 28.59
N ARG A 6 31.38 26.52 28.22
CA ARG A 6 31.48 25.74 26.97
C ARG A 6 30.36 24.70 26.74
N PRO A 7 29.83 23.98 27.75
CA PRO A 7 28.71 23.04 27.55
C PRO A 7 27.40 23.73 27.12
N TYR A 8 27.12 24.95 27.62
CA TYR A 8 25.91 25.70 27.27
C TYR A 8 25.98 26.26 25.86
N LEU A 9 27.12 26.87 25.49
CA LEU A 9 27.35 27.36 24.12
C LEU A 9 27.22 26.23 23.09
N LEU A 10 27.72 25.03 23.41
CA LEU A 10 27.56 23.85 22.56
C LEU A 10 26.08 23.40 22.45
N GLY A 11 25.32 23.41 23.56
CA GLY A 11 23.89 23.08 23.53
C GLY A 11 23.09 24.07 22.68
N LEU A 12 23.31 25.37 22.90
CA LEU A 12 22.68 26.45 22.14
C LEU A 12 23.03 26.38 20.65
N PHE A 13 24.30 26.14 20.31
CA PHE A 13 24.75 25.95 18.94
C PHE A 13 24.04 24.78 18.24
N LEU A 14 23.94 23.61 18.88
CA LEU A 14 23.25 22.45 18.30
C LEU A 14 21.76 22.75 18.03
N CYS A 15 21.06 23.39 18.98
CA CYS A 15 19.67 23.81 18.78
C CYS A 15 19.53 24.86 17.65
N THR A 16 20.45 25.83 17.58
CA THR A 16 20.46 26.87 16.54
C THR A 16 20.63 26.26 15.15
N VAL A 17 21.59 25.34 15.00
CA VAL A 17 21.83 24.63 13.73
C VAL A 17 20.61 23.78 13.35
N THR A 18 19.94 23.12 14.29
CA THR A 18 18.68 22.42 14.00
C THR A 18 17.59 23.34 13.47
N VAL A 19 17.39 24.51 14.08
CA VAL A 19 16.41 25.50 13.58
C VAL A 19 16.79 25.99 12.17
N VAL A 20 18.07 26.27 11.90
CA VAL A 20 18.53 26.67 10.55
C VAL A 20 18.31 25.56 9.53
N SER A 21 18.62 24.30 9.86
CA SER A 21 18.34 23.15 8.99
C SER A 21 16.84 22.95 8.74
N TRP A 22 15.98 23.25 9.71
CA TRP A 22 14.52 23.17 9.53
C TRP A 22 13.97 24.31 8.67
N LEU A 23 14.48 25.53 8.83
CA LEU A 23 14.14 26.67 7.95
C LEU A 23 14.59 26.40 6.51
N TYR A 24 15.78 25.83 6.31
CA TYR A 24 16.24 25.40 4.99
C TYR A 24 15.39 24.25 4.42
N GLY A 25 15.08 23.22 5.23
CA GLY A 25 14.22 22.11 4.80
C GLY A 25 12.79 22.54 4.45
N TYR A 26 12.28 23.60 5.07
CA TYR A 26 11.02 24.25 4.73
C TYR A 26 11.11 25.08 3.44
N HIS A 27 12.23 25.79 3.22
CA HIS A 27 12.51 26.48 1.95
C HIS A 27 12.57 25.50 0.78
N VAL A 28 13.31 24.39 0.91
CA VAL A 28 13.32 23.29 -0.07
C VAL A 28 11.91 22.71 -0.27
N HIS A 29 11.12 22.56 0.79
CA HIS A 29 9.73 22.11 0.65
C HIS A 29 8.87 23.12 -0.13
N ARG A 30 9.07 24.43 0.04
CA ARG A 30 8.34 25.46 -0.72
C ARG A 30 8.64 25.37 -2.22
N GLU A 31 9.91 25.23 -2.61
CA GLU A 31 10.30 25.03 -4.01
C GLU A 31 9.77 23.69 -4.55
N ALA A 32 9.94 22.61 -3.79
CA ALA A 32 9.47 21.26 -4.14
C ALA A 32 7.95 21.12 -4.28
N THR A 33 7.20 22.16 -3.91
CA THR A 33 5.74 22.25 -4.04
C THR A 33 5.29 23.55 -4.71
N GLU A 34 6.18 24.21 -5.47
CA GLU A 34 5.88 25.46 -6.17
C GLU A 34 4.84 25.24 -7.29
N SER A 35 4.98 24.20 -8.11
CA SER A 35 4.06 23.89 -9.21
C SER A 35 2.60 23.61 -8.78
N LEU A 36 2.36 23.30 -7.51
CA LEU A 36 1.04 23.10 -6.90
C LEU A 36 0.40 24.40 -6.43
N ARG A 37 1.16 25.50 -6.36
CA ARG A 37 0.69 26.80 -5.88
C ARG A 37 0.72 27.81 -7.00
N THR A 38 -0.20 28.75 -6.92
CA THR A 38 -0.11 30.02 -7.62
C THR A 38 0.93 30.92 -6.93
N ALA A 39 1.42 31.94 -7.62
CA ALA A 39 2.17 33.01 -6.96
C ALA A 39 1.30 33.62 -5.83
N PRO A 40 1.86 34.03 -4.68
CA PRO A 40 1.06 34.45 -3.53
C PRO A 40 0.09 35.57 -3.94
N PRO A 41 -1.23 35.38 -3.77
CA PRO A 41 -2.22 36.31 -4.31
C PRO A 41 -2.04 37.69 -3.69
N GLN A 42 -2.32 38.73 -4.47
CA GLN A 42 -2.55 40.05 -3.88
C GLN A 42 -3.76 39.93 -2.95
N TRP A 43 -3.63 40.43 -1.72
CA TRP A 43 -4.66 40.29 -0.68
C TRP A 43 -5.88 41.15 -1.00
N THR A 44 -6.74 40.67 -1.89
CA THR A 44 -8.13 41.12 -1.99
C THR A 44 -8.92 40.48 -0.86
N ASN A 45 -9.44 41.30 0.04
CA ASN A 45 -10.34 40.85 1.11
C ASN A 45 -11.70 40.46 0.52
N VAL A 46 -11.80 39.26 -0.04
CA VAL A 46 -13.09 38.59 -0.23
C VAL A 46 -13.52 38.08 1.14
N VAL A 47 -14.69 38.51 1.59
CA VAL A 47 -15.29 38.05 2.85
C VAL A 47 -16.14 36.82 2.52
N ASP A 48 -15.86 35.69 3.17
CA ASP A 48 -16.56 34.42 2.95
C ASP A 48 -17.98 34.42 3.59
N ASP A 49 -18.91 35.16 2.99
CA ASP A 49 -20.35 35.01 3.27
C ASP A 49 -20.91 33.75 2.58
N TYR A 50 -20.44 32.57 3.01
CA TYR A 50 -20.91 31.25 2.54
C TYR A 50 -21.53 30.36 3.63
N GLU A 51 -22.08 30.95 4.70
CA GLU A 51 -23.07 30.29 5.58
C GLU A 51 -24.52 30.69 5.24
N ALA A 52 -25.15 30.10 4.21
CA ALA A 52 -26.63 30.09 4.06
C ALA A 52 -27.21 29.15 2.98
N ALA A 53 -26.71 27.92 2.79
CA ALA A 53 -27.30 26.96 1.83
C ALA A 53 -27.60 25.56 2.39
N ALA A 54 -27.61 25.40 3.72
CA ALA A 54 -28.05 24.17 4.39
C ALA A 54 -29.58 24.05 4.40
N VAL A 55 -30.21 24.06 3.23
CA VAL A 55 -31.67 23.91 3.09
C VAL A 55 -32.07 22.49 3.50
N THR A 56 -32.81 22.37 4.60
CA THR A 56 -33.51 21.15 4.97
C THR A 56 -34.68 20.93 4.02
N THR A 57 -34.44 20.24 2.90
CA THR A 57 -35.46 19.88 1.91
C THR A 57 -36.37 18.74 2.38
N ASP A 58 -36.99 18.90 3.55
CA ASP A 58 -38.23 18.20 3.94
C ASP A 58 -39.46 18.83 3.25
N THR A 59 -39.29 19.97 2.56
CA THR A 59 -40.26 20.50 1.61
C THR A 59 -40.26 19.63 0.33
N PRO A 60 -41.35 18.93 -0.01
CA PRO A 60 -41.46 18.29 -1.31
C PRO A 60 -41.45 19.36 -2.41
N VAL A 61 -40.80 19.07 -3.54
CA VAL A 61 -40.80 19.94 -4.72
C VAL A 61 -42.20 19.90 -5.36
N HIS A 62 -43.09 20.77 -4.89
CA HIS A 62 -44.42 21.00 -5.46
C HIS A 62 -44.30 21.56 -6.88
N GLY A 63 -44.09 20.68 -7.87
CA GLY A 63 -43.98 21.06 -9.27
C GLY A 63 -43.10 20.17 -10.15
N ASP A 64 -42.38 19.17 -9.61
CA ASP A 64 -41.65 18.20 -10.45
C ASP A 64 -42.66 17.26 -11.16
N PRO A 65 -42.80 17.33 -12.50
CA PRO A 65 -43.77 16.50 -13.23
C PRO A 65 -43.22 15.10 -13.53
N THR A 66 -41.94 14.86 -13.28
CA THR A 66 -41.24 13.64 -13.68
C THR A 66 -41.59 12.48 -12.73
N VAL A 67 -42.22 11.45 -13.28
CA VAL A 67 -42.61 10.24 -12.54
C VAL A 67 -41.82 9.04 -13.08
N LEU A 68 -41.11 8.34 -12.19
CA LEU A 68 -40.49 7.04 -12.50
C LEU A 68 -41.59 5.99 -12.75
N GLY A 69 -42.01 5.89 -14.01
CA GLY A 69 -43.13 5.08 -14.50
C GLY A 69 -42.72 3.89 -15.36
N ASP A 70 -43.58 3.51 -16.32
CA ASP A 70 -43.39 2.35 -17.19
C ASP A 70 -42.73 2.68 -18.55
N GLN A 71 -42.33 3.92 -18.77
CA GLN A 71 -41.80 4.43 -20.05
C GLN A 71 -40.26 4.35 -20.12
N LEU A 72 -39.72 4.36 -21.35
CA LEU A 72 -38.28 4.18 -21.64
C LEU A 72 -37.48 5.50 -21.66
N ASP A 73 -38.15 6.63 -21.40
CA ASP A 73 -37.55 7.96 -21.29
C ASP A 73 -36.67 8.12 -20.04
N GLY A 74 -35.97 9.27 -19.98
CA GLY A 74 -35.08 9.63 -18.88
C GLY A 74 -33.82 8.78 -18.71
N LEU A 75 -33.57 7.78 -19.57
CA LEU A 75 -32.70 6.65 -19.25
C LEU A 75 -31.57 6.41 -20.27
N PHE A 76 -30.33 6.41 -19.80
CA PHE A 76 -29.15 5.92 -20.53
C PHE A 76 -28.18 5.17 -19.61
N GLN A 77 -27.27 4.39 -20.19
CA GLN A 77 -26.29 3.58 -19.44
C GLN A 77 -24.94 3.52 -20.14
N PHE A 78 -23.85 3.48 -19.37
CA PHE A 78 -22.47 3.46 -19.85
C PHE A 78 -21.60 2.52 -18.99
N ILE A 79 -20.44 2.09 -19.51
CA ILE A 79 -19.48 1.27 -18.75
C ILE A 79 -18.27 2.09 -18.29
N HIS A 80 -17.87 1.84 -17.06
CA HIS A 80 -16.58 2.20 -16.49
C HIS A 80 -15.72 0.94 -16.33
N VAL A 81 -14.49 0.97 -16.82
CA VAL A 81 -13.45 -0.06 -16.66
C VAL A 81 -12.15 0.61 -16.24
N SER A 82 -11.25 -0.12 -15.59
CA SER A 82 -9.98 0.42 -15.08
C SER A 82 -8.99 -0.72 -14.84
N ASP A 83 -7.70 -0.39 -14.78
CA ASP A 83 -6.63 -1.28 -14.33
C ASP A 83 -6.62 -2.58 -15.15
N LEU A 84 -6.45 -2.40 -16.47
CA LEU A 84 -6.38 -3.48 -17.46
C LEU A 84 -5.07 -4.25 -17.34
N HIS A 85 -3.97 -3.54 -17.11
CA HIS A 85 -2.60 -4.05 -17.03
C HIS A 85 -2.28 -5.13 -18.06
N ILE A 86 -2.43 -4.79 -19.33
CA ILE A 86 -2.00 -5.67 -20.42
C ILE A 86 -0.50 -5.87 -20.29
N SER A 87 -0.09 -7.12 -20.06
CA SER A 87 1.28 -7.49 -19.72
C SER A 87 1.84 -8.50 -20.71
N LYS A 88 3.10 -8.34 -21.11
CA LYS A 88 3.86 -9.36 -21.85
C LYS A 88 4.59 -10.37 -20.94
N PHE A 89 4.41 -10.27 -19.61
CA PHE A 89 5.12 -11.08 -18.61
C PHE A 89 4.20 -11.79 -17.60
N HIS A 90 2.99 -11.28 -17.32
CA HIS A 90 2.03 -11.98 -16.46
C HIS A 90 1.35 -13.15 -17.20
N ALA A 91 1.42 -14.35 -16.60
CA ALA A 91 0.83 -15.58 -17.14
C ALA A 91 -0.67 -15.77 -16.82
N ALA A 92 -1.31 -14.82 -16.13
CA ALA A 92 -2.73 -14.84 -15.82
C ALA A 92 -3.30 -13.42 -15.69
N GLY A 93 -4.60 -13.29 -15.95
CA GLY A 93 -5.34 -12.05 -15.86
C GLY A 93 -4.91 -11.00 -16.89
N GLY A 94 -5.34 -9.76 -16.65
CA GLY A 94 -5.03 -8.62 -17.50
C GLY A 94 -5.57 -8.77 -18.93
N ILE A 95 -4.71 -9.20 -19.86
CA ILE A 95 -5.05 -9.31 -21.28
C ILE A 95 -6.20 -10.28 -21.56
N VAL A 96 -6.24 -11.49 -20.99
CA VAL A 96 -7.36 -12.42 -21.20
C VAL A 96 -8.69 -11.88 -20.66
N HIS A 97 -8.65 -11.14 -19.54
CA HIS A 97 -9.84 -10.46 -19.02
C HIS A 97 -10.28 -9.30 -19.92
N PHE A 98 -9.34 -8.52 -20.47
CA PHE A 98 -9.64 -7.44 -21.42
C PHE A 98 -10.27 -7.97 -22.72
N LEU A 99 -9.74 -9.06 -23.27
CA LEU A 99 -10.26 -9.69 -24.47
C LEU A 99 -11.67 -10.27 -24.23
N HIS A 100 -11.93 -10.92 -23.09
CA HIS A 100 -13.29 -11.36 -22.74
C HIS A 100 -14.23 -10.21 -22.36
N PHE A 101 -13.74 -9.10 -21.81
CA PHE A 101 -14.54 -7.89 -21.62
C PHE A 101 -15.05 -7.35 -22.97
N LEU A 102 -14.16 -7.21 -23.95
CA LEU A 102 -14.50 -6.76 -25.31
C LEU A 102 -15.38 -7.78 -26.07
N GLY A 103 -15.09 -9.08 -25.96
CA GLY A 103 -15.82 -10.13 -26.69
C GLY A 103 -17.12 -10.63 -26.03
N THR A 104 -17.33 -10.40 -24.74
CA THR A 104 -18.50 -10.91 -23.98
C THR A 104 -19.30 -9.81 -23.28
N ALA A 105 -18.65 -8.92 -22.52
CA ALA A 105 -19.37 -7.93 -21.70
C ALA A 105 -19.87 -6.73 -22.52
N VAL A 106 -19.02 -6.13 -23.35
CA VAL A 106 -19.41 -4.97 -24.17
C VAL A 106 -20.57 -5.30 -25.15
N PRO A 107 -20.61 -6.47 -25.83
CA PRO A 107 -21.74 -6.84 -26.68
C PRO A 107 -23.02 -7.15 -25.89
N LEU A 108 -22.92 -7.79 -24.73
CA LEU A 108 -24.07 -8.11 -23.86
C LEU A 108 -24.74 -6.84 -23.32
N ILE A 109 -23.95 -5.86 -22.89
CA ILE A 109 -24.47 -4.62 -22.30
C ILE A 109 -24.84 -3.59 -23.37
N SER A 110 -24.08 -3.53 -24.48
CA SER A 110 -24.13 -2.50 -25.53
C SER A 110 -24.36 -1.07 -24.99
N PRO A 111 -23.40 -0.56 -24.18
CA PRO A 111 -23.49 0.72 -23.48
C PRO A 111 -23.29 1.94 -24.39
N ALA A 112 -23.82 3.09 -23.98
CA ALA A 112 -23.69 4.38 -24.70
C ALA A 112 -22.24 4.77 -25.04
N PHE A 113 -21.28 4.37 -24.20
CA PHE A 113 -19.84 4.50 -24.39
C PHE A 113 -19.12 3.68 -23.29
N VAL A 114 -17.81 3.54 -23.40
CA VAL A 114 -16.93 2.95 -22.38
C VAL A 114 -15.85 3.95 -21.96
N VAL A 115 -15.63 4.10 -20.66
CA VAL A 115 -14.53 4.90 -20.10
C VAL A 115 -13.53 3.98 -19.40
N ALA A 116 -12.25 4.11 -19.74
CA ALA A 116 -11.13 3.33 -19.21
C ALA A 116 -10.17 4.22 -18.38
N THR A 117 -10.24 4.19 -17.06
CA THR A 117 -9.52 5.11 -16.16
C THR A 117 -8.08 4.67 -15.84
N GLY A 118 -7.29 4.39 -16.88
CA GLY A 118 -5.85 4.16 -16.74
C GLY A 118 -5.43 2.74 -16.36
N ASP A 119 -4.12 2.60 -16.24
CA ASP A 119 -3.36 1.35 -16.18
C ASP A 119 -3.79 0.40 -17.29
N LEU A 120 -3.69 0.90 -18.52
CA LEU A 120 -3.98 0.18 -19.75
C LEU A 120 -2.93 -0.93 -19.99
N THR A 121 -1.67 -0.62 -19.66
CA THR A 121 -0.51 -1.52 -19.76
C THR A 121 0.07 -1.86 -18.38
N ASP A 122 0.83 -2.96 -18.29
CA ASP A 122 1.47 -3.34 -17.02
C ASP A 122 2.86 -2.74 -16.84
N ALA A 123 3.63 -2.51 -17.92
CA ALA A 123 4.88 -1.75 -17.89
C ALA A 123 5.92 -2.17 -16.82
N LYS A 124 5.85 -3.39 -16.27
CA LYS A 124 6.84 -3.98 -15.34
C LYS A 124 7.86 -4.82 -16.09
N ASP A 125 9.06 -4.95 -15.53
CA ASP A 125 10.02 -5.93 -16.01
C ASP A 125 9.62 -7.37 -15.63
N VAL A 126 10.28 -8.35 -16.26
CA VAL A 126 10.12 -9.79 -15.96
C VAL A 126 10.42 -10.15 -14.49
N ALA A 127 11.20 -9.31 -13.80
CA ALA A 127 11.49 -9.47 -12.37
C ALA A 127 10.39 -8.90 -11.45
N MET A 128 9.39 -8.20 -12.00
CA MET A 128 8.33 -7.47 -11.29
C MET A 128 8.86 -6.39 -10.32
N LEU A 129 10.10 -5.93 -10.51
CA LEU A 129 10.81 -4.97 -9.65
C LEU A 129 10.98 -3.60 -10.32
N GLY A 130 11.47 -3.59 -11.56
CA GLY A 130 11.61 -2.38 -12.38
C GLY A 130 10.34 -2.03 -13.15
N SER A 131 10.49 -1.15 -14.14
CA SER A 131 9.43 -0.73 -15.05
C SER A 131 9.98 -0.12 -16.34
N SER A 132 9.27 -0.29 -17.45
CA SER A 132 9.52 0.38 -18.74
C SER A 132 8.31 0.23 -19.66
N GLN A 133 8.18 1.11 -20.65
CA GLN A 133 7.11 1.00 -21.66
C GLN A 133 7.43 -0.06 -22.72
N TYR A 134 6.57 -1.07 -22.86
CA TYR A 134 6.75 -2.16 -23.82
C TYR A 134 5.81 -1.98 -25.01
N PRO A 135 6.33 -1.80 -26.25
CA PRO A 135 5.49 -1.54 -27.42
C PRO A 135 4.55 -2.71 -27.74
N GLU A 136 4.84 -3.93 -27.30
CA GLU A 136 3.96 -5.09 -27.49
C GLU A 136 2.67 -4.98 -26.68
N GLU A 137 2.73 -4.48 -25.44
CA GLU A 137 1.56 -4.29 -24.57
C GLU A 137 0.61 -3.24 -25.16
N TRP A 138 1.18 -2.11 -25.63
CA TRP A 138 0.44 -1.05 -26.31
C TRP A 138 -0.13 -1.46 -27.67
N ARG A 139 0.59 -2.30 -28.43
CA ARG A 139 0.07 -2.90 -29.67
C ARG A 139 -1.08 -3.85 -29.39
N ALA A 140 -0.99 -4.68 -28.35
CA ALA A 140 -2.07 -5.57 -27.93
C ALA A 140 -3.32 -4.77 -27.55
N TYR A 141 -3.18 -3.71 -26.74
CA TYR A 141 -4.27 -2.79 -26.40
C TYR A 141 -4.97 -2.23 -27.64
N ARG A 142 -4.21 -1.58 -28.54
CA ARG A 142 -4.78 -0.94 -29.73
C ARG A 142 -5.37 -1.94 -30.73
N THR A 143 -4.76 -3.11 -30.87
CA THR A 143 -5.23 -4.17 -31.78
C THR A 143 -6.52 -4.81 -31.28
N ALA A 144 -6.66 -5.04 -29.96
CA ALA A 144 -7.89 -5.55 -29.38
C ALA A 144 -9.06 -4.56 -29.57
N LEU A 145 -8.84 -3.26 -29.32
CA LEU A 145 -9.85 -2.24 -29.59
C LEU A 145 -10.23 -2.14 -31.08
N ALA A 146 -9.26 -2.30 -31.99
CA ALA A 146 -9.53 -2.31 -33.42
C ALA A 146 -10.36 -3.53 -33.84
N GLN A 147 -9.97 -4.74 -33.42
CA GLN A 147 -10.69 -5.99 -33.75
C GLN A 147 -12.10 -6.03 -33.17
N ALA A 148 -12.30 -5.47 -31.98
CA ALA A 148 -13.62 -5.33 -31.37
C ALA A 148 -14.47 -4.18 -31.98
N GLY A 149 -13.94 -3.43 -32.95
CA GLY A 149 -14.65 -2.31 -33.58
C GLY A 149 -14.83 -1.09 -32.67
N MET A 150 -14.11 -0.99 -31.55
CA MET A 150 -14.29 0.07 -30.54
C MET A 150 -13.77 1.44 -31.00
N LEU A 151 -12.84 1.47 -31.97
CA LEU A 151 -12.14 2.68 -32.41
C LEU A 151 -12.98 3.57 -33.32
N ASP A 152 -13.74 2.98 -34.24
CA ASP A 152 -14.50 3.71 -35.26
C ASP A 152 -15.99 3.85 -34.89
N ARG A 153 -16.46 3.07 -33.90
CA ARG A 153 -17.84 3.09 -33.42
C ARG A 153 -18.22 4.49 -32.92
N ASN A 154 -19.44 4.91 -33.26
CA ASN A 154 -19.95 6.26 -33.02
C ASN A 154 -18.99 7.38 -33.55
N GLY A 155 -18.28 7.13 -34.67
CA GLY A 155 -17.34 8.11 -35.24
C GLY A 155 -16.11 8.37 -34.36
N GLY A 156 -15.71 7.40 -33.53
CA GLY A 156 -14.64 7.55 -32.54
C GLY A 156 -15.10 8.06 -31.18
N GLU A 157 -16.38 8.37 -31.01
CA GLU A 157 -16.97 8.83 -29.74
C GLU A 157 -17.52 7.70 -28.84
N TYR A 158 -16.96 6.49 -28.94
CA TYR A 158 -17.38 5.32 -28.15
C TYR A 158 -16.41 4.94 -27.02
N TRP A 159 -15.09 5.09 -27.20
CA TRP A 159 -14.08 4.67 -26.22
C TRP A 159 -13.26 5.85 -25.69
N TYR A 160 -13.23 6.01 -24.37
CA TYR A 160 -12.58 7.11 -23.67
C TYR A 160 -11.56 6.58 -22.68
N ASP A 161 -10.29 6.53 -23.08
CA ASP A 161 -9.20 6.14 -22.20
C ASP A 161 -8.49 7.33 -21.55
N LEU A 162 -7.85 7.06 -20.43
CA LEU A 162 -6.97 7.94 -19.67
C LEU A 162 -5.70 7.14 -19.33
N ARG A 163 -4.61 7.81 -18.94
CA ARG A 163 -3.42 7.13 -18.42
C ARG A 163 -3.55 6.81 -16.94
N GLY A 164 -2.97 5.68 -16.52
CA GLY A 164 -2.62 5.43 -15.12
C GLY A 164 -1.12 5.50 -14.86
N ASN A 165 -0.71 5.20 -13.62
CA ASN A 165 0.69 5.32 -13.24
C ASN A 165 1.60 4.31 -13.99
N HIS A 166 1.07 3.17 -14.40
CA HIS A 166 1.80 2.20 -15.24
C HIS A 166 2.02 2.73 -16.66
N ASP A 167 1.02 3.41 -17.23
CA ASP A 167 1.09 4.01 -18.57
C ASP A 167 2.04 5.22 -18.66
N CYS A 168 2.61 5.66 -17.53
CA CYS A 168 3.62 6.71 -17.45
C CYS A 168 4.97 6.25 -16.89
N PHE A 169 5.17 4.99 -16.47
CA PHE A 169 6.46 4.56 -15.94
C PHE A 169 7.59 4.66 -16.98
N ASN A 170 8.72 5.22 -16.57
CA ASN A 170 9.92 5.41 -17.41
C ASN A 170 9.65 6.25 -18.68
N VAL A 171 8.79 7.27 -18.60
CA VAL A 171 8.44 8.17 -19.70
C VAL A 171 9.07 9.57 -19.48
N PRO A 172 10.09 9.97 -20.27
CA PRO A 172 10.85 11.21 -20.03
C PRO A 172 10.05 12.52 -20.15
N SER A 173 9.04 12.55 -21.03
CA SER A 173 8.20 13.72 -21.30
C SER A 173 6.95 13.30 -22.08
N TRP A 174 6.00 14.22 -22.26
CA TRP A 174 4.80 13.95 -23.06
C TRP A 174 5.11 13.65 -24.53
N ASP A 175 6.05 14.39 -25.11
CA ASP A 175 6.36 14.32 -26.53
C ASP A 175 7.36 13.21 -26.87
N SER A 176 7.96 12.57 -25.85
CA SER A 176 8.89 11.46 -26.01
C SER A 176 8.30 10.29 -26.81
N ASP A 177 9.13 9.68 -27.68
CA ASP A 177 8.72 8.54 -28.51
C ASP A 177 8.34 7.28 -27.71
N VAL A 178 8.76 7.19 -26.44
CA VAL A 178 8.35 6.12 -25.52
C VAL A 178 7.06 6.44 -24.74
N ASN A 179 6.45 7.62 -24.93
CA ASN A 179 5.09 7.90 -24.41
C ASN A 179 4.05 7.22 -25.31
N TYR A 180 3.99 5.89 -25.26
CA TYR A 180 3.17 5.09 -26.17
C TYR A 180 1.65 5.34 -26.04
N PHE A 181 1.16 5.97 -24.96
CA PHE A 181 -0.21 6.49 -24.91
C PHE A 181 -0.50 7.51 -26.03
N ARG A 182 0.47 8.37 -26.37
CA ARG A 182 0.37 9.35 -27.47
C ARG A 182 0.27 8.67 -28.86
N THR A 183 0.66 7.41 -28.97
CA THR A 183 0.69 6.64 -30.22
C THR A 183 -0.46 5.62 -30.33
N TYR A 184 -0.79 4.96 -29.21
CA TYR A 184 -1.69 3.80 -29.17
C TYR A 184 -2.98 4.04 -28.37
N GLY A 185 -3.00 5.01 -27.45
CA GLY A 185 -4.22 5.45 -26.76
C GLY A 185 -5.26 6.03 -27.72
N VAL A 186 -6.52 6.10 -27.29
CA VAL A 186 -7.64 6.58 -28.11
C VAL A 186 -7.82 8.10 -27.96
N ARG A 187 -7.76 8.64 -26.73
CA ARG A 187 -7.95 10.07 -26.46
C ARG A 187 -6.67 10.90 -26.52
N GLN A 188 -5.50 10.28 -26.34
CA GLN A 188 -4.16 10.86 -26.59
C GLN A 188 -3.92 12.26 -26.00
N SER A 189 -4.53 12.57 -24.85
CA SER A 189 -4.60 13.92 -24.24
C SER A 189 -4.44 13.88 -22.72
N ARG A 190 -4.00 15.00 -22.12
CA ARG A 190 -3.81 15.17 -20.66
C ARG A 190 -5.15 15.48 -19.98
N GLY A 191 -6.05 14.51 -20.03
CA GLY A 191 -7.46 14.74 -19.74
C GLY A 191 -8.19 15.43 -20.90
N TYR A 192 -9.51 15.53 -20.76
CA TYR A 192 -10.44 15.99 -21.79
C TYR A 192 -11.81 16.23 -21.16
N SER A 193 -12.76 16.75 -21.93
CA SER A 193 -14.17 16.63 -21.58
C SER A 193 -15.05 16.36 -22.81
N PHE A 194 -16.25 15.84 -22.57
CA PHE A 194 -17.30 15.67 -23.57
C PHE A 194 -18.68 15.79 -22.93
N GLU A 195 -19.71 15.95 -23.76
CA GLU A 195 -21.09 16.12 -23.34
C GLU A 195 -21.98 15.01 -23.93
N ARG A 196 -23.04 14.63 -23.22
CA ARG A 196 -24.13 13.80 -23.76
C ARG A 196 -25.47 14.51 -23.54
N ARG A 197 -25.99 15.10 -24.61
CA ARG A 197 -27.33 15.72 -24.65
C ARG A 197 -28.36 14.69 -25.08
N TYR A 198 -29.42 14.57 -24.30
CA TYR A 198 -30.61 13.79 -24.61
C TYR A 198 -31.85 14.70 -24.55
N PRO A 199 -33.02 14.31 -25.11
CA PRO A 199 -34.24 15.11 -25.02
C PRO A 199 -34.73 15.41 -23.60
N PHE A 200 -34.19 14.72 -22.58
CA PHE A 200 -34.55 14.83 -21.17
C PHE A 200 -33.49 15.51 -20.28
N GLY A 201 -32.32 15.88 -20.81
CA GLY A 201 -31.24 16.47 -20.00
C GLY A 201 -29.87 16.45 -20.68
N SER A 202 -28.90 17.12 -20.07
CA SER A 202 -27.49 17.05 -20.48
C SER A 202 -26.59 16.53 -19.36
N TYR A 203 -25.54 15.81 -19.74
CA TYR A 203 -24.61 15.17 -18.82
C TYR A 203 -23.17 15.46 -19.26
N GLY A 204 -22.40 16.08 -18.36
CA GLY A 204 -21.00 16.45 -18.58
C GLY A 204 -20.03 15.36 -18.12
N PHE A 205 -19.00 15.11 -18.90
CA PHE A 205 -17.99 14.08 -18.61
C PHE A 205 -16.61 14.71 -18.71
N VAL A 206 -15.89 14.79 -17.59
CA VAL A 206 -14.59 15.45 -17.47
C VAL A 206 -13.55 14.44 -17.01
N ALA A 207 -12.39 14.39 -17.65
CA ALA A 207 -11.26 13.55 -17.26
C ALA A 207 -10.01 14.41 -17.01
N VAL A 208 -9.22 14.05 -15.99
CA VAL A 208 -7.98 14.74 -15.64
C VAL A 208 -6.81 13.75 -15.48
N ASP A 209 -5.71 14.03 -16.17
CA ASP A 209 -4.47 13.25 -16.06
C ASP A 209 -3.66 13.75 -14.85
N ALA A 210 -3.58 12.93 -13.81
CA ALA A 210 -2.78 13.20 -12.60
C ALA A 210 -1.44 12.44 -12.59
N CYS A 211 -1.01 11.85 -13.73
CA CYS A 211 0.32 11.28 -13.86
C CYS A 211 1.39 12.39 -13.80
N PRO A 212 2.56 12.13 -13.19
CA PRO A 212 3.60 13.14 -13.06
C PRO A 212 4.11 13.62 -14.43
N GLN A 213 4.52 14.90 -14.48
CA GLN A 213 5.13 15.51 -15.67
C GLN A 213 6.29 14.68 -16.25
N TYR A 214 7.07 14.08 -15.35
CA TYR A 214 8.17 13.17 -15.63
C TYR A 214 7.83 11.79 -15.09
N GLY A 215 7.80 10.79 -15.97
CA GLY A 215 7.47 9.41 -15.64
C GLY A 215 8.63 8.67 -15.02
N ILE A 216 8.82 8.78 -13.71
CA ILE A 216 9.88 8.07 -12.97
C ILE A 216 9.62 6.55 -13.02
N SER A 217 10.66 5.73 -12.97
CA SER A 217 10.52 4.27 -12.82
C SER A 217 10.08 3.87 -11.40
N ARG A 218 9.50 2.67 -11.25
CA ARG A 218 9.15 2.06 -9.95
C ARG A 218 10.33 2.07 -8.96
N PRO A 219 10.11 2.13 -7.63
CA PRO A 219 8.84 2.03 -6.93
C PRO A 219 8.20 3.38 -6.55
N LEU A 220 8.38 4.43 -7.37
CA LEU A 220 7.73 5.75 -7.20
C LEU A 220 6.56 5.89 -8.19
N ASN A 221 5.85 7.03 -8.16
CA ASN A 221 4.58 7.33 -8.87
C ASN A 221 3.35 6.59 -8.33
N PHE A 222 3.32 6.20 -7.05
CA PHE A 222 2.07 5.75 -6.41
C PHE A 222 1.17 6.95 -6.03
N PHE A 223 1.74 8.16 -5.97
CA PHE A 223 0.98 9.39 -5.71
C PHE A 223 0.92 10.27 -6.97
N GLY A 224 -0.29 10.46 -7.49
CA GLY A 224 -0.56 11.39 -8.59
C GLY A 224 -0.51 12.85 -8.13
N PHE A 225 -0.30 13.79 -9.04
CA PHE A 225 -0.40 15.21 -8.75
C PHE A 225 -1.07 15.99 -9.88
N ILE A 226 -1.72 17.09 -9.53
CA ILE A 226 -2.35 18.04 -10.46
C ILE A 226 -1.79 19.43 -10.13
N SER A 227 -1.00 20.01 -11.05
CA SER A 227 -0.41 21.36 -10.90
C SER A 227 -1.47 22.46 -10.88
N HIS A 228 -1.12 23.69 -10.49
CA HIS A 228 -2.06 24.82 -10.61
C HIS A 228 -2.59 24.99 -12.04
N THR A 229 -1.73 24.84 -13.06
CA THR A 229 -2.13 24.90 -14.47
C THR A 229 -3.13 23.80 -14.87
N ALA A 230 -2.97 22.58 -14.35
CA ALA A 230 -3.90 21.48 -14.61
C ALA A 230 -5.18 21.58 -13.75
N MET A 231 -5.12 22.29 -12.61
CA MET A 231 -6.29 22.72 -11.84
C MET A 231 -7.06 23.83 -12.57
N ASP A 232 -6.39 24.74 -13.27
CA ASP A 232 -7.01 25.75 -14.15
C ASP A 232 -7.74 25.09 -15.32
N GLU A 233 -7.08 24.16 -16.03
CA GLU A 233 -7.72 23.34 -17.08
C GLU A 233 -8.92 22.52 -16.55
N LEU A 234 -8.85 22.01 -15.31
CA LEU A 234 -9.93 21.28 -14.67
C LEU A 234 -11.08 22.23 -14.27
N ALA A 235 -10.78 23.43 -13.78
CA ALA A 235 -11.76 24.44 -13.43
C ALA A 235 -12.55 24.89 -14.67
N GLU A 236 -11.86 25.24 -15.76
CA GLU A 236 -12.49 25.61 -17.04
C GLU A 236 -13.45 24.51 -17.54
N ARG A 237 -12.99 23.24 -17.51
CA ARG A 237 -13.81 22.08 -17.92
C ARG A 237 -15.03 21.87 -17.02
N LEU A 238 -14.93 22.10 -15.72
CA LEU A 238 -16.05 21.92 -14.79
C LEU A 238 -17.04 23.10 -14.84
N ASP A 239 -16.54 24.34 -14.85
CA ASP A 239 -17.34 25.57 -14.91
C ASP A 239 -18.23 25.59 -16.17
N HIS A 240 -17.74 25.06 -17.30
CA HIS A 240 -18.49 24.90 -18.54
C HIS A 240 -19.78 24.06 -18.38
N TYR A 241 -19.75 23.00 -17.58
CA TYR A 241 -20.92 22.13 -17.34
C TYR A 241 -21.75 22.55 -16.11
N HIS A 242 -21.17 23.33 -15.19
CA HIS A 242 -21.76 23.59 -13.87
C HIS A 242 -23.17 24.20 -13.93
N ALA A 243 -23.44 25.06 -14.92
CA ALA A 243 -24.74 25.71 -15.11
C ALA A 243 -25.65 25.03 -16.16
N THR A 244 -25.19 23.95 -16.81
CA THR A 244 -25.80 23.41 -18.04
C THR A 244 -26.10 21.91 -18.01
N ALA A 245 -25.39 21.13 -17.18
CA ALA A 245 -25.57 19.69 -17.05
C ALA A 245 -26.38 19.30 -15.80
N ASN A 246 -27.30 18.35 -15.96
CA ASN A 246 -28.03 17.68 -14.88
C ASN A 246 -27.05 17.01 -13.90
N HIS A 247 -26.01 16.36 -14.44
CA HIS A 247 -24.84 15.89 -13.68
C HIS A 247 -23.54 16.06 -14.47
N THR A 248 -22.48 16.43 -13.76
CA THR A 248 -21.09 16.24 -14.22
C THR A 248 -20.48 15.01 -13.53
N PHE A 249 -19.76 14.21 -14.30
CA PHE A 249 -18.94 13.07 -13.85
C PHE A 249 -17.46 13.42 -14.01
N LEU A 250 -16.66 13.21 -12.96
CA LEU A 250 -15.20 13.38 -13.01
C LEU A 250 -14.50 12.02 -13.06
N PHE A 251 -13.53 11.88 -13.96
CA PHE A 251 -12.66 10.71 -14.11
C PHE A 251 -11.21 11.09 -13.79
N SER A 252 -10.54 10.24 -13.02
CA SER A 252 -9.09 10.22 -12.86
C SER A 252 -8.67 8.79 -12.58
N HIS A 253 -7.46 8.39 -12.94
CA HIS A 253 -6.96 7.06 -12.56
C HIS A 253 -6.80 6.96 -11.02
N TYR A 254 -6.12 7.93 -10.43
CA TYR A 254 -5.85 7.98 -9.00
C TYR A 254 -7.09 8.45 -8.21
N PRO A 255 -7.45 7.79 -7.09
CA PRO A 255 -8.34 8.32 -6.08
C PRO A 255 -7.90 9.68 -5.52
N ALA A 256 -8.85 10.46 -5.01
CA ALA A 256 -8.55 11.73 -4.34
C ALA A 256 -7.90 11.53 -2.94
N SER A 257 -7.71 10.29 -2.51
CA SER A 257 -6.93 9.91 -1.32
C SER A 257 -5.41 9.83 -1.58
N THR A 258 -4.99 9.51 -2.80
CA THR A 258 -3.58 9.44 -3.25
C THR A 258 -3.19 10.53 -4.25
N THR A 259 -4.11 11.41 -4.65
CA THR A 259 -3.82 12.57 -5.53
C THR A 259 -3.45 13.81 -4.72
N GLN A 260 -2.36 14.48 -5.08
CA GLN A 260 -2.00 15.81 -4.55
C GLN A 260 -2.51 16.92 -5.49
N PHE A 261 -3.53 17.65 -5.06
CA PHE A 261 -4.13 18.75 -5.81
C PHE A 261 -3.41 20.07 -5.55
N GLY A 262 -3.25 20.88 -6.60
CA GLY A 262 -2.87 22.28 -6.50
C GLY A 262 -4.05 23.21 -6.20
N THR A 263 -3.81 24.51 -6.38
CA THR A 263 -4.82 25.57 -6.28
C THR A 263 -4.99 26.24 -7.65
N VAL A 264 -6.22 26.56 -8.04
CA VAL A 264 -6.59 27.31 -9.26
C VAL A 264 -6.05 28.75 -9.16
N SER A 265 -5.75 29.38 -10.29
CA SER A 265 -5.27 30.76 -10.46
C SER A 265 -6.19 31.83 -9.85
N ASP A 266 -7.48 31.54 -9.67
CA ASP A 266 -8.45 32.39 -8.97
C ASP A 266 -8.52 32.16 -7.44
N GLY A 267 -7.79 31.17 -6.92
CA GLY A 267 -7.74 30.81 -5.51
C GLY A 267 -8.56 29.57 -5.12
N ARG A 268 -9.41 29.03 -6.00
CA ARG A 268 -10.21 27.81 -5.71
C ARG A 268 -9.33 26.58 -5.47
N GLY A 269 -9.69 25.78 -4.48
CA GLY A 269 -9.13 24.45 -4.26
C GLY A 269 -9.96 23.34 -4.91
N PHE A 270 -9.44 22.12 -4.91
CA PHE A 270 -10.19 20.95 -5.40
C PHE A 270 -11.50 20.71 -4.63
N THR A 271 -11.59 21.11 -3.35
CA THR A 271 -12.83 21.02 -2.56
C THR A 271 -13.97 21.87 -3.13
N ASP A 272 -13.63 23.00 -3.74
CA ASP A 272 -14.58 23.96 -4.31
C ASP A 272 -15.00 23.51 -5.72
N LEU A 273 -14.06 23.05 -6.54
CA LEU A 273 -14.36 22.38 -7.82
C LEU A 273 -15.20 21.11 -7.62
N ALA A 274 -14.97 20.39 -6.51
CA ALA A 274 -15.78 19.24 -6.10
C ALA A 274 -17.21 19.60 -5.65
N ALA A 275 -17.57 20.88 -5.58
CA ALA A 275 -18.95 21.31 -5.47
C ALA A 275 -19.72 21.25 -6.81
N GLN A 276 -19.05 21.00 -7.95
CA GLN A 276 -19.65 21.06 -9.30
C GLN A 276 -19.97 19.71 -9.94
N PHE A 277 -19.44 18.58 -9.43
CA PHE A 277 -19.69 17.24 -9.98
C PHE A 277 -20.40 16.31 -8.96
N SER A 278 -21.02 15.24 -9.48
CA SER A 278 -21.84 14.32 -8.68
C SER A 278 -21.10 13.03 -8.32
N ILE A 279 -20.30 12.50 -9.24
CA ILE A 279 -19.56 11.24 -9.09
C ILE A 279 -18.08 11.47 -9.48
N TYR A 280 -17.16 10.86 -8.73
CA TYR A 280 -15.75 10.68 -9.10
C TYR A 280 -15.48 9.19 -9.36
N LEU A 281 -14.99 8.83 -10.55
CA LEU A 281 -14.72 7.46 -10.99
C LEU A 281 -13.21 7.25 -11.20
N CYS A 282 -12.67 6.17 -10.62
CA CYS A 282 -11.23 5.88 -10.54
C CYS A 282 -10.92 4.39 -10.32
N GLY A 283 -9.63 4.06 -10.26
CA GLY A 283 -9.09 2.71 -10.04
C GLY A 283 -7.86 2.74 -9.11
N HIS A 284 -6.73 2.20 -9.57
CA HIS A 284 -5.39 2.35 -8.98
C HIS A 284 -5.07 1.58 -7.66
N LEU A 285 -5.96 1.54 -6.65
CA LEU A 285 -5.61 0.89 -5.36
C LEU A 285 -5.92 -0.61 -5.31
N HIS A 286 -6.79 -1.11 -6.20
CA HIS A 286 -7.23 -2.50 -6.30
C HIS A 286 -7.99 -3.04 -5.07
N GLU A 287 -8.52 -4.27 -5.15
CA GLU A 287 -8.75 -5.03 -3.90
C GLU A 287 -7.40 -5.37 -3.25
N LEU A 288 -7.10 -4.64 -2.19
CA LEU A 288 -5.91 -4.83 -1.36
C LEU A 288 -5.94 -6.16 -0.57
N ALA A 289 -4.76 -6.59 -0.14
CA ALA A 289 -4.59 -7.84 0.60
C ALA A 289 -5.48 -7.94 1.86
N LEU A 290 -5.85 -9.17 2.22
CA LEU A 290 -6.72 -9.52 3.36
C LEU A 290 -8.17 -8.97 3.28
N GLY A 291 -8.62 -8.51 2.10
CA GLY A 291 -9.98 -8.00 1.89
C GLY A 291 -10.20 -6.58 2.42
N ILE A 292 -9.11 -5.87 2.74
CA ILE A 292 -9.06 -4.42 2.63
C ILE A 292 -9.32 -4.08 1.15
N GLY A 293 -9.87 -2.91 0.83
CA GLY A 293 -10.13 -2.53 -0.56
C GLY A 293 -11.45 -3.04 -1.17
N LYS A 294 -12.04 -4.11 -0.61
CA LYS A 294 -13.32 -4.74 -1.07
C LYS A 294 -14.49 -3.79 -1.37
N LYS A 295 -14.49 -2.56 -0.84
CA LYS A 295 -15.44 -1.49 -1.15
C LYS A 295 -14.77 -0.13 -1.01
N LEU A 296 -13.83 0.20 -1.89
CA LEU A 296 -13.19 1.53 -2.01
C LEU A 296 -14.16 2.56 -2.59
N LYS A 297 -15.10 2.97 -1.74
CA LYS A 297 -16.20 3.90 -2.06
C LYS A 297 -16.44 4.82 -0.88
N ALA A 298 -16.61 6.12 -1.12
CA ALA A 298 -16.87 7.07 -0.05
C ALA A 298 -17.66 8.29 -0.52
N TYR A 299 -18.43 8.87 0.39
CA TYR A 299 -18.83 10.26 0.27
C TYR A 299 -17.72 11.16 0.79
N LYS A 300 -17.54 12.30 0.13
CA LYS A 300 -16.52 13.29 0.46
C LYS A 300 -17.20 14.60 0.91
N PRO A 301 -16.47 15.57 1.51
CA PRO A 301 -17.09 16.74 2.15
C PRO A 301 -18.05 17.52 1.25
N SER A 302 -17.67 17.80 -0.01
CA SER A 302 -18.49 18.48 -1.04
C SER A 302 -19.67 17.63 -1.59
N HIS A 303 -20.09 16.62 -0.82
CA HIS A 303 -21.21 15.70 -1.02
C HIS A 303 -21.19 14.78 -2.25
N TYR A 304 -20.18 14.87 -3.13
CA TYR A 304 -19.96 13.91 -4.21
C TYR A 304 -19.69 12.48 -3.69
N LEU A 305 -19.91 11.49 -4.56
CA LEU A 305 -19.65 10.08 -4.31
C LEU A 305 -18.43 9.60 -5.12
N GLU A 306 -17.38 9.21 -4.42
CA GLU A 306 -16.14 8.65 -4.96
C GLU A 306 -16.26 7.13 -5.07
N LEU A 307 -16.01 6.60 -6.27
CA LEU A 307 -16.25 5.20 -6.65
C LEU A 307 -15.03 4.61 -7.35
N GLU A 308 -14.11 4.05 -6.57
CA GLU A 308 -13.07 3.21 -7.13
C GLU A 308 -13.68 1.91 -7.69
N LEU A 309 -13.19 1.44 -8.83
CA LEU A 309 -13.46 0.13 -9.39
C LEU A 309 -12.41 -0.87 -8.92
N THR A 310 -12.80 -2.13 -8.67
CA THR A 310 -11.90 -3.16 -8.14
C THR A 310 -10.68 -3.36 -9.03
N ASP A 311 -10.89 -3.84 -10.26
CA ASP A 311 -9.95 -3.85 -11.40
C ASP A 311 -10.49 -4.81 -12.47
N LEU A 312 -9.97 -4.71 -13.69
CA LEU A 312 -10.10 -5.79 -14.67
C LEU A 312 -8.97 -6.83 -14.52
N LYS A 313 -7.75 -6.43 -14.13
CA LYS A 313 -6.55 -7.30 -14.09
C LYS A 313 -6.70 -8.61 -13.34
N LEU A 314 -7.02 -8.56 -12.06
CA LEU A 314 -7.00 -9.69 -11.11
C LEU A 314 -8.41 -10.22 -10.85
N HIS A 315 -9.40 -9.33 -10.79
CA HIS A 315 -10.77 -9.59 -10.36
C HIS A 315 -11.77 -9.60 -11.53
N ALA A 316 -11.30 -9.38 -12.76
CA ALA A 316 -12.10 -9.46 -13.99
C ALA A 316 -13.40 -8.63 -13.93
N THR A 317 -13.38 -7.48 -13.25
CA THR A 317 -14.59 -6.74 -12.87
C THR A 317 -14.69 -5.40 -13.59
N TYR A 318 -15.83 -5.17 -14.25
CA TYR A 318 -16.19 -3.89 -14.87
C TYR A 318 -17.40 -3.29 -14.14
N ARG A 319 -17.72 -2.02 -14.39
CA ARG A 319 -18.89 -1.34 -13.79
C ARG A 319 -19.85 -0.88 -14.86
N VAL A 320 -21.12 -1.28 -14.75
CA VAL A 320 -22.22 -0.65 -15.49
C VAL A 320 -22.78 0.48 -14.64
N LEU A 321 -22.97 1.66 -15.24
CA LEU A 321 -23.69 2.79 -14.65
C LEU A 321 -24.94 3.08 -15.48
N ALA A 322 -26.03 3.45 -14.83
CA ALA A 322 -27.25 3.94 -15.46
C ALA A 322 -27.68 5.25 -14.81
N VAL A 323 -28.21 6.17 -15.61
CA VAL A 323 -28.87 7.39 -15.14
C VAL A 323 -30.33 7.28 -15.57
N ASP A 324 -31.24 7.19 -14.61
CA ASP A 324 -32.68 6.99 -14.82
C ASP A 324 -33.44 8.17 -14.18
N HIS A 325 -33.86 9.14 -15.00
CA HIS A 325 -34.48 10.39 -14.57
C HIS A 325 -33.67 11.12 -13.49
N ASP A 326 -32.38 11.35 -13.79
CA ASP A 326 -31.38 11.99 -12.91
C ASP A 326 -31.09 11.22 -11.61
N MET A 327 -31.44 9.93 -11.55
CA MET A 327 -31.01 9.00 -10.50
C MET A 327 -29.88 8.13 -11.03
N ILE A 328 -28.67 8.26 -10.48
CA ILE A 328 -27.48 7.52 -10.90
C ILE A 328 -27.40 6.20 -10.11
N THR A 329 -27.57 5.05 -10.78
CA THR A 329 -27.27 3.74 -10.20
C THR A 329 -26.08 3.08 -10.89
N PHE A 330 -25.42 2.15 -10.20
CA PHE A 330 -24.28 1.44 -10.74
C PHE A 330 -24.16 0.04 -10.12
N LYS A 331 -23.49 -0.86 -10.84
CA LYS A 331 -23.16 -2.20 -10.38
C LYS A 331 -21.81 -2.62 -10.92
N ASP A 332 -20.97 -3.14 -10.03
CA ASP A 332 -19.75 -3.84 -10.42
C ASP A 332 -20.12 -5.30 -10.79
N VAL A 333 -19.62 -5.77 -11.92
CA VAL A 333 -19.98 -7.05 -12.53
C VAL A 333 -18.68 -7.80 -12.89
N PRO A 334 -18.44 -8.99 -12.31
CA PRO A 334 -17.34 -9.85 -12.75
C PRO A 334 -17.69 -10.51 -14.10
N LEU A 335 -16.67 -10.76 -14.93
CA LEU A 335 -16.82 -11.58 -16.13
C LEU A 335 -17.19 -13.03 -15.77
N PRO A 336 -17.94 -13.75 -16.63
CA PRO A 336 -18.36 -15.14 -16.42
C PRO A 336 -17.22 -16.14 -16.72
N LEU A 337 -16.04 -15.91 -16.14
CA LEU A 337 -14.86 -16.75 -16.32
C LEU A 337 -14.90 -17.96 -15.36
N PRO A 338 -14.37 -19.13 -15.76
CA PRO A 338 -14.33 -20.32 -14.92
C PRO A 338 -13.30 -20.21 -13.77
N GLU A 339 -12.29 -19.36 -13.95
CA GLU A 339 -11.21 -19.09 -13.00
C GLU A 339 -10.89 -17.58 -13.05
N ILE A 340 -10.56 -16.99 -11.89
CA ILE A 340 -10.23 -15.57 -11.75
C ILE A 340 -9.05 -15.47 -10.75
N PRO A 341 -7.87 -14.96 -11.15
CA PRO A 341 -7.51 -14.52 -12.51
C PRO A 341 -7.40 -15.71 -13.49
N ALA A 342 -7.98 -15.58 -14.68
CA ALA A 342 -7.92 -16.62 -15.71
C ALA A 342 -6.50 -16.74 -16.31
N PRO A 343 -6.02 -17.95 -16.68
CA PRO A 343 -4.69 -18.13 -17.26
C PRO A 343 -4.59 -17.56 -18.68
N ASN A 344 -3.46 -16.94 -18.99
CA ASN A 344 -3.05 -16.58 -20.35
C ASN A 344 -2.46 -17.85 -21.00
N VAL A 345 -3.17 -18.46 -21.96
CA VAL A 345 -2.79 -19.77 -22.53
C VAL A 345 -1.97 -19.57 -23.81
N PRO A 346 -0.71 -20.04 -23.86
CA PRO A 346 0.16 -19.78 -25.00
C PRO A 346 -0.37 -20.30 -26.34
N GLY A 347 -0.14 -19.52 -27.40
CA GLY A 347 -0.54 -19.89 -28.77
C GLY A 347 -2.04 -19.77 -29.07
N THR A 348 -2.87 -19.33 -28.12
CA THR A 348 -4.31 -19.08 -28.35
C THR A 348 -4.62 -17.73 -29.00
N GLY A 349 -3.61 -16.87 -29.19
CA GLY A 349 -3.81 -15.49 -29.63
C GLY A 349 -4.32 -14.57 -28.51
N MET A 350 -3.92 -14.83 -27.26
CA MET A 350 -4.25 -14.00 -26.10
C MET A 350 -3.00 -13.44 -25.40
N GLU A 351 -1.92 -13.21 -26.17
CA GLU A 351 -0.59 -12.81 -25.68
C GLU A 351 -0.05 -11.60 -26.47
N PRO A 352 0.48 -10.55 -25.82
CA PRO A 352 1.04 -9.41 -26.54
C PRO A 352 2.24 -9.77 -27.44
N PRO A 353 2.32 -9.26 -28.69
CA PRO A 353 1.44 -8.27 -29.32
C PRO A 353 0.25 -8.87 -30.10
N HIS A 354 0.15 -10.19 -30.20
CA HIS A 354 -0.77 -10.89 -31.11
C HIS A 354 -2.04 -11.34 -30.39
N VAL A 355 -3.01 -10.43 -30.38
CA VAL A 355 -4.33 -10.63 -29.76
C VAL A 355 -5.40 -11.02 -30.79
N THR A 356 -6.39 -11.78 -30.34
CA THR A 356 -7.62 -12.16 -31.03
C THR A 356 -8.78 -11.98 -30.06
N ILE A 357 -9.89 -11.38 -30.48
CA ILE A 357 -11.11 -11.33 -29.66
C ILE A 357 -11.72 -12.74 -29.55
N PRO A 358 -11.88 -13.31 -28.33
CA PRO A 358 -12.47 -14.62 -28.14
C PRO A 358 -13.98 -14.59 -28.39
N THR A 359 -14.56 -15.76 -28.65
CA THR A 359 -16.01 -15.93 -28.73
C THR A 359 -16.69 -15.55 -27.41
N SER A 360 -17.89 -14.98 -27.51
CA SER A 360 -18.70 -14.56 -26.36
C SER A 360 -19.00 -15.73 -25.43
N LEU A 361 -18.56 -15.65 -24.18
CA LEU A 361 -18.79 -16.71 -23.19
C LEU A 361 -20.27 -16.77 -22.77
N PRO A 362 -20.82 -17.95 -22.43
CA PRO A 362 -22.16 -18.05 -21.86
C PRO A 362 -22.31 -17.29 -20.53
N ALA A 363 -22.88 -16.09 -20.57
CA ALA A 363 -23.06 -15.22 -19.41
C ALA A 363 -24.42 -15.45 -18.73
N PRO A 364 -24.52 -15.41 -17.38
CA PRO A 364 -25.80 -15.25 -16.70
C PRO A 364 -26.34 -13.82 -16.94
N PRO A 365 -27.66 -13.60 -16.84
CA PRO A 365 -28.23 -12.26 -17.00
C PRO A 365 -27.61 -11.23 -16.04
N VAL A 366 -27.24 -10.07 -16.56
CA VAL A 366 -26.80 -8.93 -15.74
C VAL A 366 -28.04 -8.12 -15.36
N VAL A 367 -28.21 -7.84 -14.06
CA VAL A 367 -29.40 -7.15 -13.54
C VAL A 367 -28.95 -5.93 -12.72
N LEU A 368 -29.47 -4.74 -13.03
CA LEU A 368 -29.20 -3.48 -12.32
C LEU A 368 -30.51 -2.78 -11.96
N THR A 369 -30.81 -2.66 -10.66
CA THR A 369 -31.97 -1.88 -10.19
C THR A 369 -31.72 -0.38 -10.37
N THR A 370 -32.70 0.34 -10.95
CA THR A 370 -32.65 1.80 -11.09
C THR A 370 -33.60 2.49 -10.11
N ASN A 371 -34.84 2.00 -9.97
CA ASN A 371 -35.80 2.45 -8.96
C ASN A 371 -36.44 1.27 -8.21
N PRO A 372 -36.52 1.29 -6.86
CA PRO A 372 -35.86 2.22 -5.95
C PRO A 372 -34.34 2.06 -5.92
N LYS A 373 -33.62 3.18 -5.95
CA LYS A 373 -32.16 3.22 -5.85
C LYS A 373 -31.69 2.73 -4.47
N ASP A 374 -30.50 2.10 -4.42
CA ASP A 374 -29.89 1.69 -3.16
C ASP A 374 -29.55 2.90 -2.27
N ALA A 375 -30.10 2.90 -1.06
CA ALA A 375 -30.01 4.01 -0.12
C ALA A 375 -28.59 4.30 0.36
N ARG A 376 -27.64 3.37 0.21
CA ARG A 376 -26.23 3.56 0.56
C ARG A 376 -25.47 4.42 -0.46
N TYR A 377 -26.07 4.67 -1.63
CA TYR A 377 -25.46 5.41 -2.74
C TYR A 377 -26.24 6.67 -3.17
N LEU A 378 -27.31 7.06 -2.45
CA LEU A 378 -28.09 8.28 -2.71
C LEU A 378 -27.25 9.57 -2.58
N LEU A 379 -27.54 10.55 -3.43
CA LEU A 379 -27.00 11.91 -3.40
C LEU A 379 -28.14 12.95 -3.26
N PRO A 380 -28.74 13.15 -2.07
CA PRO A 380 -29.85 14.10 -1.92
C PRO A 380 -29.55 15.55 -2.29
N GLN A 381 -28.26 15.92 -2.37
CA GLN A 381 -27.78 17.24 -2.81
C GLN A 381 -27.50 17.34 -4.32
N ARG A 382 -27.69 16.25 -5.09
CA ARG A 382 -27.38 16.16 -6.54
C ARG A 382 -28.45 15.45 -7.36
N GLU A 383 -29.23 14.57 -6.74
CA GLU A 383 -30.25 13.73 -7.36
C GLU A 383 -31.64 14.11 -6.82
N PRO A 384 -32.70 14.05 -7.65
CA PRO A 384 -34.08 14.27 -7.24
C PRO A 384 -34.64 13.04 -6.50
N VAL A 385 -34.05 12.72 -5.34
CA VAL A 385 -34.31 11.50 -4.57
C VAL A 385 -35.77 11.32 -4.13
N HIS A 386 -36.57 12.40 -4.11
CA HIS A 386 -38.01 12.36 -3.87
C HIS A 386 -38.79 11.61 -4.97
N ARG A 387 -38.24 11.51 -6.20
CA ARG A 387 -38.85 10.74 -7.31
C ARG A 387 -39.07 9.27 -6.96
N ILE A 388 -38.32 8.73 -6.00
CA ILE A 388 -38.54 7.37 -5.47
C ILE A 388 -39.92 7.27 -4.78
N LEU A 389 -40.31 8.27 -3.99
CA LEU A 389 -41.58 8.29 -3.24
C LEU A 389 -42.80 8.60 -4.12
N THR A 390 -42.60 9.32 -5.23
CA THR A 390 -43.64 9.63 -6.22
C THR A 390 -43.67 8.63 -7.39
N SER A 391 -42.75 7.67 -7.44
CA SER A 391 -42.68 6.65 -8.49
C SER A 391 -43.91 5.74 -8.51
N THR A 392 -44.28 5.26 -9.70
CA THR A 392 -45.37 4.29 -9.88
C THR A 392 -44.86 2.88 -10.17
N HIS A 393 -43.58 2.73 -10.51
CA HIS A 393 -42.98 1.46 -10.91
C HIS A 393 -41.62 1.22 -10.26
N ILE A 394 -41.38 -0.03 -9.84
CA ILE A 394 -40.02 -0.57 -9.71
C ILE A 394 -39.43 -0.65 -11.12
N ARG A 395 -38.22 -0.15 -11.33
CA ARG A 395 -37.51 -0.09 -12.61
C ARG A 395 -36.14 -0.74 -12.48
N PHE A 396 -35.76 -1.55 -13.46
CA PHE A 396 -34.46 -2.21 -13.52
C PHE A 396 -34.08 -2.57 -14.96
N LEU A 397 -32.78 -2.65 -15.21
CA LEU A 397 -32.23 -3.16 -16.46
C LEU A 397 -31.87 -4.63 -16.29
N ALA A 398 -32.18 -5.46 -17.30
CA ALA A 398 -31.80 -6.87 -17.31
C ALA A 398 -31.30 -7.31 -18.70
N TRP A 399 -29.98 -7.33 -18.88
CA TRP A 399 -29.31 -7.79 -20.10
C TRP A 399 -29.16 -9.32 -20.08
N SER A 400 -29.44 -9.97 -21.20
CA SER A 400 -29.33 -11.42 -21.37
C SER A 400 -28.99 -11.76 -22.83
N GLN A 401 -28.15 -12.79 -23.04
CA GLN A 401 -27.77 -13.25 -24.38
C GLN A 401 -28.87 -14.04 -25.10
N VAL A 402 -29.87 -14.53 -24.36
CA VAL A 402 -31.06 -15.24 -24.86
C VAL A 402 -32.31 -14.69 -24.18
N PRO A 403 -33.53 -14.91 -24.70
CA PRO A 403 -34.75 -14.36 -24.11
C PRO A 403 -34.90 -14.66 -22.61
N VAL A 404 -35.49 -13.70 -21.89
CA VAL A 404 -35.83 -13.89 -20.47
C VAL A 404 -37.04 -14.81 -20.37
N ALA A 405 -36.92 -15.90 -19.60
CA ALA A 405 -37.99 -16.86 -19.36
C ALA A 405 -38.83 -16.52 -18.12
N ASN A 406 -38.22 -15.92 -17.09
CA ASN A 406 -38.90 -15.56 -15.85
C ASN A 406 -38.22 -14.38 -15.14
N VAL A 407 -39.00 -13.57 -14.43
CA VAL A 407 -38.51 -12.58 -13.49
C VAL A 407 -39.26 -12.73 -12.16
N THR A 408 -38.51 -12.81 -11.07
CA THR A 408 -39.06 -12.81 -9.71
C THR A 408 -38.58 -11.58 -8.96
N ILE A 409 -39.52 -10.87 -8.33
CA ILE A 409 -39.27 -9.70 -7.48
C ILE A 409 -39.71 -10.04 -6.07
N GLN A 410 -38.89 -9.70 -5.08
CA GLN A 410 -39.22 -9.84 -3.65
C GLN A 410 -38.84 -8.56 -2.89
N ILE A 411 -39.72 -8.11 -1.99
CA ILE A 411 -39.43 -7.04 -1.03
C ILE A 411 -39.52 -7.63 0.38
N ASP A 412 -38.48 -7.46 1.18
CA ASP A 412 -38.32 -8.03 2.52
C ASP A 412 -38.56 -9.55 2.59
N GLY A 413 -38.23 -10.25 1.50
CA GLY A 413 -38.42 -11.70 1.35
C GLY A 413 -39.85 -12.13 0.98
N ARG A 414 -40.79 -11.20 0.82
CA ARG A 414 -42.15 -11.47 0.32
C ARG A 414 -42.18 -11.28 -1.20
N PRO A 415 -42.81 -12.18 -1.98
CA PRO A 415 -43.02 -11.96 -3.42
C PRO A 415 -43.80 -10.67 -3.68
N HIS A 416 -43.41 -9.94 -4.73
CA HIS A 416 -44.15 -8.78 -5.23
C HIS A 416 -45.43 -9.24 -5.94
N PRO A 417 -46.61 -8.61 -5.72
CA PRO A 417 -47.87 -9.08 -6.29
C PRO A 417 -48.04 -8.79 -7.80
N HIS A 418 -47.19 -7.95 -8.39
CA HIS A 418 -47.23 -7.62 -9.81
C HIS A 418 -46.04 -8.25 -10.56
N LEU A 419 -46.30 -8.81 -11.73
CA LEU A 419 -45.26 -9.33 -12.62
C LEU A 419 -44.46 -8.17 -13.23
N ALA A 420 -43.18 -8.42 -13.53
CA ALA A 420 -42.37 -7.51 -14.31
C ALA A 420 -42.73 -7.60 -15.80
N VAL A 421 -42.77 -6.46 -16.49
CA VAL A 421 -43.09 -6.35 -17.91
C VAL A 421 -41.93 -5.67 -18.63
N TYR A 422 -41.59 -6.18 -19.82
CA TYR A 422 -40.54 -5.59 -20.65
C TYR A 422 -41.01 -4.29 -21.31
N ARG A 423 -40.10 -3.31 -21.36
CA ARG A 423 -40.29 -1.96 -21.91
C ARG A 423 -39.09 -1.44 -22.71
N GLY A 424 -37.96 -2.16 -22.69
CA GLY A 424 -36.82 -1.87 -23.56
C GLY A 424 -37.14 -2.11 -25.05
N PRO A 425 -36.25 -1.69 -25.97
CA PRO A 425 -36.36 -2.03 -27.37
C PRO A 425 -36.06 -3.52 -27.58
N ALA A 426 -36.37 -4.06 -28.76
CA ALA A 426 -35.88 -5.40 -29.12
C ALA A 426 -34.34 -5.47 -28.99
N PRO A 427 -33.76 -6.62 -28.59
CA PRO A 427 -32.34 -6.88 -28.74
C PRO A 427 -31.91 -6.68 -30.21
N PRO A 428 -30.69 -6.19 -30.49
CA PRO A 428 -30.16 -6.14 -31.85
C PRO A 428 -30.14 -7.54 -32.47
N THR A 429 -30.60 -7.67 -33.72
CA THR A 429 -30.71 -8.95 -34.43
C THR A 429 -29.48 -9.30 -35.26
N ASP A 430 -28.72 -8.30 -35.68
CA ASP A 430 -27.63 -8.42 -36.66
C ASP A 430 -26.36 -7.73 -36.16
N GLU A 431 -25.19 -8.28 -36.51
CA GLU A 431 -23.89 -7.75 -36.07
C GLU A 431 -23.64 -6.30 -36.57
N ALA A 432 -24.15 -5.95 -37.76
CA ALA A 432 -24.13 -4.58 -38.27
C ALA A 432 -25.01 -3.60 -37.45
N ASP A 433 -26.12 -4.07 -36.87
CA ASP A 433 -26.96 -3.26 -35.98
C ASP A 433 -26.26 -3.06 -34.62
N THR A 434 -25.53 -4.08 -34.11
CA THR A 434 -24.71 -3.90 -32.90
C THR A 434 -23.53 -2.94 -33.10
N ALA A 435 -22.88 -2.97 -34.27
CA ALA A 435 -21.76 -2.08 -34.56
C ALA A 435 -22.17 -0.60 -34.64
N THR A 436 -23.36 -0.32 -35.17
CA THR A 436 -23.86 1.05 -35.40
C THR A 436 -24.68 1.63 -34.25
N ARG A 437 -25.42 0.79 -33.52
CA ARG A 437 -26.35 1.23 -32.48
C ARG A 437 -25.65 1.44 -31.14
N VAL A 438 -25.80 2.63 -30.57
CA VAL A 438 -24.91 3.12 -29.50
C VAL A 438 -25.39 2.76 -28.09
N ASN A 439 -26.68 2.55 -27.83
CA ASN A 439 -27.20 2.32 -26.46
C ASN A 439 -28.37 1.31 -26.46
N HIS A 440 -28.18 0.12 -25.91
CA HIS A 440 -29.27 -0.83 -25.64
C HIS A 440 -29.71 -0.76 -24.18
N VAL A 441 -31.01 -0.53 -23.96
CA VAL A 441 -31.60 -0.29 -22.64
C VAL A 441 -32.71 -1.32 -22.39
N PRO A 442 -32.38 -2.52 -21.86
CA PRO A 442 -33.36 -3.58 -21.62
C PRO A 442 -34.15 -3.31 -20.33
N LEU A 443 -34.99 -2.29 -20.38
CA LEU A 443 -35.84 -1.86 -19.27
C LEU A 443 -36.93 -2.89 -18.98
N TRP A 444 -37.04 -3.25 -17.71
CA TRP A 444 -38.15 -3.97 -17.12
C TRP A 444 -38.76 -3.15 -15.99
N VAL A 445 -40.08 -3.22 -15.87
CA VAL A 445 -40.85 -2.45 -14.89
C VAL A 445 -41.91 -3.30 -14.20
N ALA A 446 -42.20 -3.01 -12.94
CA ALA A 446 -43.31 -3.63 -12.20
C ALA A 446 -44.08 -2.57 -11.39
N PRO A 447 -45.40 -2.44 -11.53
CA PRO A 447 -46.20 -1.50 -10.75
C PRO A 447 -45.99 -1.68 -9.24
N TRP A 448 -45.87 -0.60 -8.48
CA TRP A 448 -45.76 -0.65 -7.02
C TRP A 448 -46.37 0.58 -6.34
N ASP A 449 -46.42 0.52 -5.01
CA ASP A 449 -46.96 1.56 -4.14
C ASP A 449 -45.87 1.93 -3.12
N PRO A 450 -45.05 2.97 -3.39
CA PRO A 450 -43.94 3.35 -2.51
C PRO A 450 -44.39 3.85 -1.13
N GLN A 451 -45.63 4.32 -1.00
CA GLN A 451 -46.16 4.85 0.28
C GLN A 451 -46.21 3.77 1.36
N ARG A 452 -46.35 2.49 0.98
CA ARG A 452 -46.28 1.33 1.89
C ARG A 452 -44.91 1.14 2.56
N TYR A 453 -43.88 1.78 2.02
CA TYR A 453 -42.49 1.71 2.48
C TYR A 453 -42.02 3.05 3.09
N HIS A 454 -42.92 4.03 3.21
CA HIS A 454 -42.65 5.33 3.84
C HIS A 454 -42.84 5.26 5.37
N ASP A 455 -42.19 4.29 6.01
CA ASP A 455 -42.21 4.09 7.48
C ASP A 455 -40.91 4.57 8.18
N GLY A 456 -40.00 5.18 7.43
CA GLY A 456 -38.69 5.67 7.89
C GLY A 456 -37.62 4.58 8.09
N ARG A 457 -37.90 3.32 7.75
CA ARG A 457 -36.95 2.19 7.82
C ARG A 457 -36.31 1.90 6.47
N SER A 458 -35.41 0.91 6.46
CA SER A 458 -34.74 0.41 5.27
C SER A 458 -35.32 -0.94 4.84
N HIS A 459 -35.70 -1.05 3.58
CA HIS A 459 -36.27 -2.26 2.98
C HIS A 459 -35.26 -2.94 2.04
N ARG A 460 -35.46 -4.24 1.78
CA ARG A 460 -34.58 -5.04 0.92
C ARG A 460 -35.34 -5.56 -0.30
N LEU A 461 -35.04 -4.99 -1.45
CA LEU A 461 -35.49 -5.46 -2.76
C LEU A 461 -34.51 -6.49 -3.31
N VAL A 462 -35.04 -7.58 -3.84
CA VAL A 462 -34.32 -8.63 -4.58
C VAL A 462 -35.02 -8.81 -5.92
N ILE A 463 -34.25 -8.80 -6.99
CA ILE A 463 -34.72 -9.12 -8.34
C ILE A 463 -33.88 -10.28 -8.86
N THR A 464 -34.53 -11.36 -9.31
CA THR A 464 -33.85 -12.52 -9.92
C THR A 464 -34.47 -12.81 -11.27
N VAL A 465 -33.64 -12.83 -12.32
CA VAL A 465 -34.01 -13.00 -13.72
C VAL A 465 -33.47 -14.33 -14.19
N THR A 466 -34.31 -15.15 -14.81
CA THR A 466 -33.93 -16.45 -15.41
C THR A 466 -34.12 -16.37 -16.91
N ASP A 467 -33.11 -16.77 -17.68
CA ASP A 467 -33.20 -16.83 -19.15
C ASP A 467 -33.71 -18.18 -19.67
N THR A 468 -33.99 -18.29 -20.97
CA THR A 468 -34.45 -19.54 -21.59
C THR A 468 -33.38 -20.65 -21.64
N ALA A 469 -32.13 -20.35 -21.29
CA ALA A 469 -31.07 -21.35 -21.07
C ALA A 469 -30.99 -21.80 -19.59
N GLY A 470 -31.87 -21.30 -18.72
CA GLY A 470 -31.91 -21.62 -17.29
C GLY A 470 -30.86 -20.90 -16.44
N ARG A 471 -30.08 -19.98 -17.02
CA ARG A 471 -29.07 -19.20 -16.29
C ARG A 471 -29.77 -18.11 -15.48
N THR A 472 -29.26 -17.85 -14.27
CA THR A 472 -29.90 -16.90 -13.34
C THR A 472 -29.01 -15.70 -13.04
N GLY A 473 -29.57 -14.52 -13.28
CA GLY A 473 -29.03 -13.22 -12.90
C GLY A 473 -29.73 -12.69 -11.66
N ARG A 474 -29.01 -11.95 -10.80
CA ARG A 474 -29.60 -11.41 -9.57
C ARG A 474 -29.10 -10.02 -9.24
N ASP A 475 -30.00 -9.19 -8.73
CA ASP A 475 -29.67 -7.95 -8.04
C ASP A 475 -30.30 -7.88 -6.65
N GLN A 476 -29.70 -7.07 -5.77
CA GLN A 476 -30.20 -6.83 -4.42
C GLN A 476 -29.79 -5.44 -3.93
N VAL A 477 -30.78 -4.56 -3.78
CA VAL A 477 -30.61 -3.23 -3.20
C VAL A 477 -31.25 -3.13 -1.81
N THR A 478 -30.64 -2.34 -0.95
CA THR A 478 -31.26 -1.89 0.32
C THR A 478 -31.71 -0.47 0.12
N PHE A 479 -33.02 -0.23 0.15
CA PHE A 479 -33.62 1.05 -0.26
C PHE A 479 -34.39 1.73 0.88
N ARG A 480 -34.65 3.02 0.67
CA ARG A 480 -35.54 3.88 1.46
C ARG A 480 -36.29 4.76 0.47
N VAL A 481 -37.55 5.07 0.74
CA VAL A 481 -38.33 5.99 -0.11
C VAL A 481 -38.31 7.43 0.40
N ASP A 482 -37.89 7.66 1.65
CA ASP A 482 -37.81 8.99 2.28
C ASP A 482 -36.57 9.81 1.88
N GLY A 483 -35.89 9.43 0.79
CA GLY A 483 -34.67 10.10 0.29
C GLY A 483 -33.43 10.01 1.20
N ARG A 484 -33.52 9.45 2.41
CA ARG A 484 -32.42 9.50 3.38
C ARG A 484 -31.33 8.48 3.07
N ARG A 485 -30.08 8.95 3.00
CA ARG A 485 -28.88 8.14 2.80
C ARG A 485 -28.63 7.15 3.95
N MET A 486 -28.22 5.93 3.63
CA MET A 486 -27.74 4.91 4.58
C MET A 486 -26.21 4.83 4.61
N SER A 487 -25.65 4.30 5.71
CA SER A 487 -24.22 4.00 5.78
C SER A 487 -23.86 2.82 4.86
N MET A 488 -22.73 2.94 4.15
CA MET A 488 -22.15 1.84 3.36
C MET A 488 -21.63 0.70 4.25
N HIS A 489 -21.39 0.95 5.54
CA HIS A 489 -20.74 0.04 6.50
C HIS A 489 -19.40 -0.55 6.01
N ASN A 490 -18.68 0.18 5.17
CA ASN A 490 -17.50 -0.29 4.44
C ASN A 490 -16.16 0.13 5.04
N ALA A 491 -16.11 0.74 6.23
CA ALA A 491 -14.87 1.25 6.84
C ALA A 491 -13.75 0.19 6.83
N ALA A 492 -14.00 -1.00 7.39
CA ALA A 492 -13.04 -2.12 7.39
C ALA A 492 -12.75 -2.72 6.00
N GLN A 493 -13.51 -2.33 4.96
CA GLN A 493 -13.40 -2.82 3.58
C GLN A 493 -12.74 -1.78 2.64
N GLY A 494 -12.08 -0.76 3.18
CA GLY A 494 -11.43 0.31 2.41
C GLY A 494 -12.08 1.69 2.53
N GLY A 495 -13.26 1.83 3.16
CA GLY A 495 -13.93 3.13 3.30
C GLY A 495 -13.11 4.21 4.02
N TRP A 496 -12.21 3.83 4.93
CA TRP A 496 -11.28 4.78 5.59
C TRP A 496 -10.16 5.26 4.66
N ILE A 497 -9.77 4.46 3.67
CA ILE A 497 -8.70 4.77 2.71
C ILE A 497 -9.18 5.91 1.81
N MET A 498 -10.36 5.79 1.21
CA MET A 498 -10.97 6.83 0.38
C MET A 498 -11.26 8.14 1.13
N GLN A 499 -11.42 8.08 2.45
CA GLN A 499 -11.65 9.24 3.32
C GLN A 499 -10.34 9.88 3.84
N THR A 500 -9.18 9.24 3.64
CA THR A 500 -7.89 9.73 4.12
C THR A 500 -7.14 10.46 3.01
N ASP A 501 -6.77 11.72 3.26
CA ASP A 501 -5.69 12.37 2.51
C ASP A 501 -4.35 11.76 2.95
N PHE A 502 -3.83 10.81 2.16
CA PHE A 502 -2.56 10.16 2.48
C PHE A 502 -1.36 11.09 2.28
N ASN A 503 -1.46 12.10 1.40
CA ASN A 503 -0.41 13.08 1.20
C ASN A 503 -0.14 13.85 2.50
N ALA A 504 -1.17 14.48 3.07
CA ALA A 504 -1.04 15.18 4.33
C ALA A 504 -0.80 14.22 5.51
N TRP A 505 -1.36 13.01 5.51
CA TRP A 505 -1.13 12.02 6.57
C TRP A 505 0.35 11.61 6.64
N LEU A 506 0.97 11.25 5.51
CA LEU A 506 2.37 10.84 5.44
C LEU A 506 3.31 11.94 5.90
N GLN A 507 3.12 13.16 5.37
CA GLN A 507 3.92 14.32 5.73
C GLN A 507 3.82 14.63 7.24
N ARG A 508 2.60 14.67 7.80
CA ARG A 508 2.37 14.94 9.23
C ARG A 508 2.98 13.87 10.13
N TRP A 509 2.78 12.58 9.84
CA TRP A 509 3.31 11.50 10.68
C TRP A 509 4.81 11.31 10.55
N PHE A 510 5.40 11.55 9.37
CA PHE A 510 6.85 11.63 9.24
C PHE A 510 7.41 12.77 10.10
N LEU A 511 6.85 13.99 10.00
CA LEU A 511 7.32 15.15 10.76
C LEU A 511 7.19 14.94 12.27
N VAL A 512 6.08 14.35 12.76
CA VAL A 512 5.90 14.01 14.19
C VAL A 512 6.96 13.01 14.66
N GLY A 513 7.19 11.92 13.92
CA GLY A 513 8.20 10.92 14.27
C GLY A 513 9.64 11.47 14.18
N TYR A 514 9.91 12.32 13.19
CA TYR A 514 11.18 13.01 12.99
C TYR A 514 11.49 14.00 14.12
N VAL A 515 10.53 14.85 14.49
CA VAL A 515 10.67 15.76 15.64
C VAL A 515 10.84 14.97 16.94
N PHE A 516 10.12 13.87 17.13
CA PHE A 516 10.34 12.97 18.28
C PHE A 516 11.78 12.38 18.29
N MET A 517 12.31 11.99 17.13
CA MET A 517 13.69 11.51 17.02
C MET A 517 14.71 12.62 17.32
N THR A 518 14.68 13.73 16.59
CA THR A 518 15.69 14.80 16.66
C THR A 518 15.60 15.60 17.96
N ILE A 519 14.40 15.93 18.45
CA ILE A 519 14.23 16.64 19.71
C ILE A 519 14.21 15.67 20.90
N GLY A 520 13.33 14.67 20.87
CA GLY A 520 13.08 13.79 22.02
C GLY A 520 14.21 12.78 22.30
N LEU A 521 14.78 12.16 21.27
CA LEU A 521 15.82 11.13 21.43
C LEU A 521 17.25 11.68 21.35
N VAL A 522 17.48 12.83 20.69
CA VAL A 522 18.82 13.38 20.45
C VAL A 522 19.07 14.69 21.21
N LEU A 523 18.34 15.78 20.93
CA LEU A 523 18.65 17.09 21.50
C LEU A 523 18.30 17.26 22.98
N ILE A 524 17.11 16.85 23.44
CA ILE A 524 16.73 16.97 24.86
C ILE A 524 17.73 16.20 25.76
N PRO A 525 18.07 14.93 25.49
CA PRO A 525 19.07 14.20 26.29
C PRO A 525 20.46 14.87 26.26
N LYS A 526 20.84 15.47 25.13
CA LYS A 526 22.09 16.23 24.99
C LYS A 526 22.08 17.54 25.79
N CYS A 527 20.95 18.25 25.84
CA CYS A 527 20.82 19.51 26.56
C CYS A 527 20.81 19.27 28.07
N VAL A 528 19.98 18.34 28.57
CA VAL A 528 20.00 17.87 29.96
C VAL A 528 21.41 17.42 30.35
N GLY A 529 22.05 16.64 29.49
CA GLY A 529 23.41 16.17 29.68
C GLY A 529 24.46 17.29 29.78
N SER A 530 24.40 18.28 28.89
CA SER A 530 25.35 19.40 28.87
C SER A 530 25.13 20.36 30.04
N TYR A 531 23.88 20.55 30.48
CA TYR A 531 23.52 21.28 31.70
C TYR A 531 24.10 20.61 32.96
N LEU A 532 24.00 19.29 33.07
CA LEU A 532 24.54 18.52 34.20
C LEU A 532 26.08 18.56 34.25
N HIS A 533 26.74 18.55 33.08
CA HIS A 533 28.19 18.72 32.98
C HIS A 533 28.61 20.16 33.32
N GLY A 534 27.88 21.18 32.85
CA GLY A 534 28.16 22.59 33.14
C GLY A 534 28.06 22.98 34.61
N HIS A 535 27.16 22.31 35.36
CA HIS A 535 27.03 22.42 36.81
C HIS A 535 27.91 21.45 37.62
N GLY A 536 28.69 20.57 36.97
CA GLY A 536 29.49 19.53 37.63
C GLY A 536 28.69 18.37 38.26
N CYS A 537 27.36 18.48 38.35
CA CYS A 537 26.47 17.50 39.00
C CYS A 537 26.16 16.25 38.15
N TYR A 538 26.75 16.12 36.95
CA TYR A 538 26.56 14.92 36.12
C TYR A 538 27.00 13.62 36.81
N ALA A 539 28.09 13.64 37.58
CA ALA A 539 28.60 12.44 38.26
C ALA A 539 27.65 11.96 39.38
N THR A 540 27.10 12.89 40.17
CA THR A 540 26.12 12.57 41.23
C THR A 540 24.79 12.13 40.63
N TRP A 541 24.22 12.90 39.68
CA TRP A 541 23.03 12.53 38.92
C TRP A 541 23.12 11.11 38.34
N ARG A 542 24.28 10.76 37.75
CA ARG A 542 24.53 9.44 37.15
C ARG A 542 24.46 8.31 38.17
N ALA A 543 25.01 8.52 39.37
CA ALA A 543 24.95 7.56 40.47
C ALA A 543 23.54 7.47 41.07
N ASP A 544 22.88 8.61 41.30
CA ASP A 544 21.57 8.69 41.94
C ASP A 544 20.45 8.11 41.09
N GLN A 545 20.42 8.39 39.78
CA GLN A 545 19.44 7.82 38.86
C GLN A 545 19.63 6.31 38.70
N SER A 546 20.88 5.84 38.60
CA SER A 546 21.25 4.42 38.66
C SER A 546 20.69 3.76 39.93
N ALA A 547 21.00 4.31 41.11
CA ALA A 547 20.52 3.79 42.39
C ALA A 547 19.00 3.90 42.56
N ALA A 548 18.34 4.93 42.03
CA ALA A 548 16.89 5.10 42.06
C ALA A 548 16.18 4.06 41.18
N LEU A 549 16.69 3.78 39.98
CA LEU A 549 16.18 2.75 39.09
C LEU A 549 16.30 1.35 39.73
N ILE A 550 17.46 1.02 40.31
CA ILE A 550 17.68 -0.26 41.01
C ILE A 550 16.76 -0.40 42.23
N ARG A 551 16.63 0.65 43.07
CA ARG A 551 15.72 0.66 44.22
C ARG A 551 14.24 0.51 43.81
N THR A 552 13.83 1.12 42.70
CA THR A 552 12.45 1.04 42.19
C THR A 552 12.12 -0.38 41.71
N ASP A 553 13.01 -1.03 40.97
CA ASP A 553 12.80 -2.39 40.46
C ASP A 553 12.81 -3.45 41.59
N ARG A 554 13.66 -3.26 42.61
CA ARG A 554 13.59 -4.06 43.85
C ARG A 554 12.22 -3.92 44.53
N ARG A 555 11.74 -2.68 44.70
CA ARG A 555 10.44 -2.39 45.35
C ARG A 555 9.27 -2.98 44.57
N SER A 556 9.23 -2.85 43.23
CA SER A 556 8.13 -3.37 42.42
C SER A 556 8.05 -4.90 42.44
N ARG A 557 9.19 -5.61 42.34
CA ARG A 557 9.21 -7.07 42.49
C ARG A 557 8.84 -7.50 43.92
N ALA A 558 9.38 -6.84 44.94
CA ALA A 558 9.06 -7.16 46.33
C ALA A 558 7.60 -6.82 46.72
N ALA A 559 6.93 -5.92 46.00
CA ALA A 559 5.50 -5.67 46.11
C ALA A 559 4.67 -6.75 45.40
N TYR A 560 5.09 -7.22 44.21
CA TYR A 560 4.41 -8.32 43.50
C TYR A 560 4.34 -9.60 44.34
N TYR A 561 5.46 -10.03 44.93
CA TYR A 561 5.48 -11.25 45.75
C TYR A 561 4.75 -11.12 47.11
N ARG A 562 4.58 -9.90 47.62
CA ARG A 562 3.86 -9.61 48.89
C ARG A 562 2.45 -9.03 48.69
N SER A 563 1.93 -9.05 47.46
CA SER A 563 0.61 -8.52 47.13
C SER A 563 -0.50 -9.43 47.65
N THR A 564 -1.37 -8.90 48.50
CA THR A 564 -2.65 -9.53 48.90
C THR A 564 -3.73 -9.41 47.82
N ALA A 565 -3.58 -8.49 46.85
CA ALA A 565 -4.51 -8.35 45.73
C ALA A 565 -4.45 -9.58 44.79
N PRO A 566 -5.55 -9.92 44.08
CA PRO A 566 -5.63 -11.09 43.20
C PRO A 566 -4.47 -11.18 42.20
N ARG A 567 -3.98 -12.40 41.96
CA ARG A 567 -2.77 -12.65 41.14
C ARG A 567 -2.76 -11.94 39.78
N PRO A 568 -3.87 -11.87 38.99
CA PRO A 568 -3.89 -11.10 37.75
C PRO A 568 -3.66 -9.60 37.95
N LEU A 569 -4.31 -8.99 38.95
CA LEU A 569 -4.16 -7.56 39.26
C LEU A 569 -2.75 -7.24 39.81
N ALA A 570 -2.21 -8.13 40.65
CA ALA A 570 -0.82 -8.04 41.11
C ALA A 570 0.16 -8.11 39.93
N TYR A 571 -0.07 -9.00 38.97
CA TYR A 571 0.75 -9.15 37.77
C TYR A 571 0.65 -7.93 36.84
N VAL A 572 -0.55 -7.41 36.58
CA VAL A 572 -0.74 -6.16 35.79
C VAL A 572 -0.02 -4.98 36.43
N ARG A 573 -0.15 -4.80 37.75
CA ARG A 573 0.60 -3.76 38.51
C ARG A 573 2.12 -3.93 38.39
N TYR A 574 2.62 -5.17 38.43
CA TYR A 574 4.03 -5.48 38.24
C TYR A 574 4.53 -5.21 36.80
N VAL A 575 3.73 -5.56 35.78
CA VAL A 575 4.03 -5.27 34.37
C VAL A 575 4.06 -3.75 34.13
N ALA A 576 3.09 -3.00 34.64
CA ALA A 576 3.08 -1.53 34.56
C ALA A 576 4.30 -0.90 35.25
N ALA A 577 4.68 -1.39 36.43
CA ALA A 577 5.89 -0.95 37.13
C ALA A 577 7.19 -1.29 36.37
N ARG A 578 7.24 -2.45 35.70
CA ARG A 578 8.35 -2.82 34.80
C ARG A 578 8.41 -1.90 33.58
N LEU A 579 7.28 -1.57 32.95
CA LEU A 579 7.22 -0.61 31.84
C LEU A 579 7.72 0.77 32.27
N GLY A 580 7.29 1.26 33.44
CA GLY A 580 7.79 2.50 34.04
C GLY A 580 9.30 2.49 34.30
N PHE A 581 9.87 1.36 34.75
CA PHE A 581 11.33 1.18 34.83
C PHE A 581 11.98 1.28 33.44
N HIS A 582 11.43 0.59 32.43
CA HIS A 582 12.00 0.58 31.08
C HIS A 582 11.99 1.97 30.42
N LEU A 583 10.91 2.74 30.57
CA LEU A 583 10.81 4.11 30.07
C LEU A 583 11.83 5.05 30.74
N ARG A 584 11.90 5.03 32.09
CA ARG A 584 12.88 5.85 32.84
C ARG A 584 14.33 5.44 32.54
N ALA A 585 14.58 4.14 32.41
CA ALA A 585 15.89 3.63 32.02
C ALA A 585 16.26 4.01 30.56
N ALA A 586 15.30 4.11 29.64
CA ALA A 586 15.56 4.60 28.29
C ALA A 586 15.99 6.09 28.31
N GLY A 587 15.27 6.95 29.03
CA GLY A 587 15.67 8.36 29.21
C GLY A 587 17.07 8.50 29.82
N PHE A 588 17.38 7.73 30.86
CA PHE A 588 18.73 7.67 31.44
C PHE A 588 19.80 7.24 30.41
N ARG A 589 19.53 6.18 29.63
CA ARG A 589 20.42 5.68 28.57
C ARG A 589 20.67 6.69 27.45
N LEU A 590 19.69 7.51 27.09
CA LEU A 590 19.86 8.55 26.08
C LEU A 590 20.72 9.72 26.60
N VAL A 591 20.59 10.09 27.87
CA VAL A 591 21.49 11.08 28.52
C VAL A 591 22.91 10.51 28.72
N GLU A 592 23.04 9.18 28.90
CA GLU A 592 24.34 8.49 28.87
C GLU A 592 24.98 8.48 27.47
N LEU A 593 24.17 8.31 26.41
CA LEU A 593 24.62 8.16 25.02
C LEU A 593 25.46 9.36 24.52
N GLN A 594 25.15 10.59 24.97
CA GLN A 594 25.87 11.81 24.58
C GLN A 594 27.40 11.71 24.72
N ASN A 595 27.88 10.89 25.67
CA ASN A 595 29.30 10.78 26.01
C ASN A 595 30.05 9.97 24.95
N ALA A 596 29.35 9.08 24.24
CA ALA A 596 29.84 8.42 23.03
C ALA A 596 29.79 9.42 21.85
N LYS A 597 30.70 10.41 21.86
CA LYS A 597 30.79 11.47 20.85
C LYS A 597 30.84 10.94 19.40
N ARG A 598 31.48 9.77 19.19
CA ARG A 598 31.56 9.05 17.90
C ARG A 598 30.23 8.44 17.43
N ILE A 599 29.23 8.33 18.32
CA ILE A 599 27.83 7.99 18.00
C ILE A 599 26.97 9.25 17.89
N PHE A 600 27.06 10.14 18.89
CA PHE A 600 26.15 11.27 19.00
C PHE A 600 26.22 12.25 17.82
N TYR A 601 27.41 12.75 17.48
CA TYR A 601 27.51 13.81 16.47
C TYR A 601 27.19 13.35 15.03
N PRO A 602 27.64 12.16 14.57
CA PRO A 602 27.30 11.72 13.21
C PRO A 602 25.80 11.38 13.09
N PHE A 603 25.16 10.80 14.13
CA PHE A 603 23.71 10.58 14.11
C PHE A 603 22.91 11.90 14.19
N PHE A 604 23.39 12.90 14.93
CA PHE A 604 22.80 14.24 14.92
C PHE A 604 22.94 14.91 13.55
N ALA A 605 24.13 14.86 12.94
CA ALA A 605 24.34 15.38 11.58
C ALA A 605 23.46 14.67 10.54
N TYR A 606 23.27 13.35 10.67
CA TYR A 606 22.32 12.58 9.88
C TYR A 606 20.87 13.07 10.05
N CYS A 607 20.42 13.34 11.28
CA CYS A 607 19.10 13.92 11.56
C CYS A 607 18.90 15.29 10.86
N LEU A 608 19.94 16.11 10.74
CA LEU A 608 19.87 17.35 9.98
C LEU A 608 19.82 17.08 8.47
N TYR A 609 20.73 16.23 7.98
CA TYR A 609 20.87 15.93 6.56
C TYR A 609 19.59 15.37 5.93
N LEU A 610 18.84 14.53 6.66
CA LEU A 610 17.56 13.96 6.23
C LEU A 610 16.52 15.00 5.76
N VAL A 611 16.59 16.26 6.21
CA VAL A 611 15.66 17.33 5.81
C VAL A 611 16.31 18.40 4.93
N THR A 612 17.64 18.38 4.73
CA THR A 612 18.36 19.43 3.96
C THR A 612 19.03 18.94 2.67
N GLY A 613 19.40 17.67 2.56
CA GLY A 613 20.21 17.19 1.44
C GLY A 613 19.51 16.12 0.59
N PRO A 614 19.97 15.88 -0.65
CA PRO A 614 19.51 14.75 -1.45
C PRO A 614 19.93 13.45 -0.79
N TRP A 615 18.99 12.52 -0.65
CA TRP A 615 19.21 11.24 0.02
C TRP A 615 20.02 10.27 -0.83
N PHE A 616 19.74 10.29 -2.14
CA PHE A 616 20.51 9.62 -3.18
C PHE A 616 20.35 10.33 -4.53
N VAL A 617 21.26 10.05 -5.46
CA VAL A 617 21.20 10.44 -6.88
C VAL A 617 21.20 9.17 -7.73
N GLY A 618 20.34 9.09 -8.74
CA GLY A 618 20.20 7.89 -9.57
C GLY A 618 19.57 8.14 -10.93
N GLU A 619 19.55 7.10 -11.76
CA GLU A 619 18.85 7.09 -13.05
C GLU A 619 17.35 6.87 -12.81
N LEU A 620 16.64 7.95 -12.48
CA LEU A 620 15.20 7.92 -12.18
C LEU A 620 14.34 7.65 -13.43
N ILE A 621 14.84 8.01 -14.62
CA ILE A 621 14.19 7.74 -15.91
C ILE A 621 15.17 7.08 -16.90
N PRO A 622 15.50 5.78 -16.75
CA PRO A 622 16.48 5.11 -17.60
C PRO A 622 16.23 5.23 -19.12
N ALA A 623 14.98 5.34 -19.57
CA ALA A 623 14.64 5.51 -21.00
C ALA A 623 15.15 6.84 -21.59
N ALA A 624 15.32 7.87 -20.75
CA ALA A 624 15.88 9.14 -21.18
C ALA A 624 17.39 9.04 -21.49
N ALA A 625 18.11 8.06 -20.92
CA ALA A 625 19.58 8.04 -20.90
C ALA A 625 20.26 8.01 -22.28
N ALA A 626 19.56 7.51 -23.32
CA ALA A 626 20.07 7.43 -24.68
C ALA A 626 19.90 8.72 -25.51
N HIS A 627 18.92 9.57 -25.18
CA HIS A 627 18.49 10.70 -26.02
C HIS A 627 18.37 12.05 -25.29
N GLN A 628 18.12 12.01 -23.98
CA GLN A 628 17.89 13.15 -23.08
C GLN A 628 18.55 12.87 -21.71
N PRO A 629 19.88 12.71 -21.64
CA PRO A 629 20.58 12.26 -20.42
C PRO A 629 20.39 13.17 -19.20
N GLU A 630 20.05 14.45 -19.41
CA GLU A 630 19.68 15.44 -18.38
C GLU A 630 18.32 15.17 -17.71
N LEU A 631 17.42 14.43 -18.36
CA LEU A 631 16.17 13.92 -17.78
C LEU A 631 16.35 12.55 -17.10
N ALA A 632 17.39 11.79 -17.47
CA ALA A 632 17.62 10.46 -16.92
C ALA A 632 18.05 10.49 -15.44
N ILE A 633 18.90 11.45 -15.07
CA ILE A 633 19.48 11.55 -13.72
C ILE A 633 18.62 12.46 -12.85
N GLY A 634 18.23 11.96 -11.68
CA GLY A 634 17.44 12.71 -10.70
C GLY A 634 17.98 12.62 -9.28
N TYR A 635 17.67 13.63 -8.49
CA TYR A 635 18.01 13.74 -7.07
C TYR A 635 16.76 13.46 -6.22
N PHE A 636 16.85 12.49 -5.32
CA PHE A 636 15.76 12.18 -4.38
C PHE A 636 15.92 13.04 -3.12
N TYR A 637 14.92 13.84 -2.77
CA TYR A 637 14.83 14.53 -1.48
C TYR A 637 13.67 13.96 -0.64
N LEU A 638 13.60 14.34 0.64
CA LEU A 638 12.41 14.06 1.46
C LEU A 638 11.18 14.80 0.93
N GLN A 639 11.38 15.98 0.34
CA GLN A 639 10.33 16.91 -0.05
C GLN A 639 9.68 16.62 -1.42
N GLY A 640 10.37 15.85 -2.29
CA GLY A 640 10.04 15.66 -3.70
C GLY A 640 11.27 15.17 -4.48
N LEU A 641 11.18 15.13 -5.80
CA LEU A 641 12.30 14.76 -6.69
C LEU A 641 12.75 15.99 -7.48
N TYR A 642 14.04 16.09 -7.78
CA TYR A 642 14.60 17.17 -8.61
C TYR A 642 15.27 16.59 -9.85
N ILE A 643 14.71 16.89 -11.03
CA ILE A 643 15.06 16.32 -12.34
C ILE A 643 15.11 17.47 -13.36
N ASN A 644 16.15 17.53 -14.19
CA ASN A 644 16.33 18.59 -15.20
C ASN A 644 16.02 20.03 -14.70
N ARG A 645 16.55 20.38 -13.53
CA ARG A 645 16.34 21.67 -12.84
C ARG A 645 14.90 22.02 -12.44
N GLN A 646 13.98 21.05 -12.47
CA GLN A 646 12.59 21.20 -12.05
C GLN A 646 12.28 20.27 -10.88
N TRP A 647 11.38 20.72 -10.00
CA TRP A 647 10.85 19.94 -8.91
C TRP A 647 9.62 19.14 -9.35
N VAL A 648 9.61 17.84 -9.03
CA VAL A 648 8.45 16.97 -9.12
C VAL A 648 7.90 16.74 -7.70
N PRO A 649 6.73 17.31 -7.36
CA PRO A 649 6.05 17.00 -6.11
C PRO A 649 5.59 15.54 -6.10
N THR A 650 5.83 14.83 -5.00
CA THR A 650 5.26 13.48 -4.80
C THR A 650 5.33 13.07 -3.33
N SER A 651 4.26 12.46 -2.82
CA SER A 651 4.22 11.85 -1.49
C SER A 651 4.87 10.45 -1.41
N ASP A 652 5.29 9.86 -2.54
CA ASP A 652 6.10 8.65 -2.56
C ASP A 652 7.38 8.83 -1.73
N THR A 653 7.99 10.02 -1.84
CA THR A 653 9.21 10.39 -1.10
C THR A 653 9.02 10.27 0.40
N TRP A 654 7.89 10.77 0.93
CA TRP A 654 7.52 10.72 2.34
C TRP A 654 7.18 9.30 2.81
N PHE A 655 6.47 8.50 2.00
CA PHE A 655 6.20 7.09 2.29
C PHE A 655 7.48 6.26 2.37
N PHE A 656 8.36 6.42 1.38
CA PHE A 656 9.65 5.77 1.30
C PHE A 656 10.59 6.22 2.45
N ALA A 657 10.54 7.50 2.82
CA ALA A 657 11.28 8.08 3.92
C ALA A 657 10.85 7.53 5.29
N PHE A 658 9.53 7.39 5.51
CA PHE A 658 8.96 6.82 6.74
C PHE A 658 9.45 5.38 6.97
N ASN A 659 9.34 4.55 5.94
CA ASN A 659 9.69 3.13 6.00
C ASN A 659 11.21 2.88 6.01
N THR A 660 11.98 3.54 5.14
CA THR A 660 13.40 3.19 4.92
C THR A 660 14.40 3.98 5.75
N ALA A 661 14.04 5.13 6.33
CA ALA A 661 14.95 5.91 7.17
C ALA A 661 14.42 6.16 8.58
N LEU A 662 13.21 6.72 8.71
CA LEU A 662 12.72 7.19 10.02
C LEU A 662 12.48 6.05 11.01
N PHE A 663 11.71 5.04 10.60
CA PHE A 663 11.39 3.90 11.46
C PHE A 663 12.66 3.13 11.88
N PRO A 664 13.59 2.70 10.98
CA PRO A 664 14.85 2.09 11.39
C PRO A 664 15.69 2.95 12.33
N SER A 665 15.80 4.25 12.07
CA SER A 665 16.66 5.16 12.84
C SER A 665 16.21 5.34 14.29
N ILE A 666 14.90 5.36 14.55
CA ILE A 666 14.33 5.44 15.90
C ILE A 666 14.73 4.20 16.74
N PHE A 667 14.59 3.00 16.19
CA PHE A 667 14.99 1.78 16.89
C PHE A 667 16.51 1.68 17.06
N PHE A 668 17.28 2.13 16.06
CA PHE A 668 18.75 2.08 16.10
C PHE A 668 19.34 3.02 17.16
N ILE A 669 18.88 4.27 17.26
CA ILE A 669 19.39 5.19 18.29
C ILE A 669 19.04 4.73 19.70
N MET A 670 17.84 4.14 19.88
CA MET A 670 17.46 3.48 21.14
C MET A 670 18.38 2.28 21.42
N TYR A 671 18.69 1.44 20.43
CA TYR A 671 19.58 0.29 20.59
C TYR A 671 21.01 0.70 20.97
N LEU A 672 21.57 1.73 20.31
CA LEU A 672 22.88 2.28 20.65
C LEU A 672 22.92 2.83 22.08
N ALA A 673 21.83 3.43 22.58
CA ALA A 673 21.69 3.82 23.98
C ALA A 673 21.70 2.60 24.93
N PHE A 674 21.20 1.44 24.49
CA PHE A 674 21.32 0.19 25.24
C PHE A 674 22.77 -0.33 25.32
N CYS A 675 23.50 -0.34 24.20
CA CYS A 675 24.85 -0.91 24.11
C CYS A 675 25.95 -0.01 24.71
N THR A 676 25.84 1.31 24.56
CA THR A 676 26.80 2.28 25.14
C THR A 676 26.73 2.38 26.66
N THR A 677 25.54 2.18 27.26
CA THR A 677 25.36 2.32 28.71
C THR A 677 26.07 1.18 29.47
N PRO A 678 27.03 1.46 30.37
CA PRO A 678 27.79 0.44 31.08
C PRO A 678 26.90 -0.48 31.94
N PRO A 679 27.03 -1.83 31.86
CA PRO A 679 26.15 -2.75 32.57
C PRO A 679 26.08 -2.54 34.08
N ARG A 680 27.20 -2.12 34.71
CA ARG A 680 27.28 -1.83 36.15
C ARG A 680 26.26 -0.81 36.67
N LEU A 681 25.72 0.07 35.83
CA LEU A 681 24.73 1.09 36.22
C LEU A 681 23.30 0.54 36.33
N LEU A 682 22.98 -0.55 35.62
CA LEU A 682 21.60 -1.06 35.52
C LEU A 682 21.48 -2.58 35.75
N TYR A 683 22.60 -3.27 36.01
CA TYR A 683 22.72 -4.73 36.15
C TYR A 683 23.83 -5.15 37.15
N ALA A 684 24.07 -4.36 38.21
CA ALA A 684 25.06 -4.67 39.26
C ALA A 684 24.85 -6.05 39.93
N ARG A 685 25.87 -6.61 40.61
CA ARG A 685 25.86 -7.98 41.20
C ARG A 685 24.69 -8.23 42.18
N ASP A 686 24.30 -7.18 42.89
CA ASP A 686 23.20 -7.10 43.85
C ASP A 686 21.85 -6.80 43.20
N ASN A 687 21.82 -6.40 41.93
CA ASN A 687 20.60 -6.10 41.20
C ASN A 687 19.88 -7.41 40.81
N ILE A 688 18.56 -7.41 41.03
CA ILE A 688 17.63 -8.47 40.62
C ILE A 688 17.74 -8.77 39.11
N ARG A 689 18.13 -7.79 38.30
CA ARG A 689 18.31 -7.92 36.84
C ARG A 689 19.71 -8.39 36.40
N ARG A 690 20.61 -8.80 37.30
CA ARG A 690 22.02 -9.17 36.99
C ARG A 690 22.20 -10.16 35.83
N THR A 691 21.24 -11.06 35.59
CA THR A 691 21.25 -12.06 34.50
C THR A 691 20.57 -11.58 33.20
N LEU A 692 20.06 -10.35 33.16
CA LEU A 692 19.10 -9.86 32.15
C LEU A 692 19.61 -8.78 31.15
N PRO A 693 20.91 -8.63 30.82
CA PRO A 693 21.32 -7.83 29.66
C PRO A 693 21.06 -8.60 28.36
N TYR A 694 19.80 -8.96 28.08
CA TYR A 694 19.40 -9.74 26.90
C TYR A 694 19.87 -9.11 25.58
N HIS A 695 19.88 -7.77 25.52
CA HIS A 695 20.42 -6.97 24.41
C HIS A 695 21.91 -7.24 24.07
N ARG A 696 22.66 -7.91 24.96
CA ARG A 696 24.06 -8.32 24.75
C ARG A 696 24.25 -9.80 24.40
N ARG A 697 23.17 -10.60 24.36
CA ARG A 697 23.25 -11.99 23.91
C ARG A 697 23.38 -12.01 22.39
N TRP A 698 24.33 -12.79 21.87
CA TRP A 698 24.69 -12.79 20.45
C TRP A 698 23.47 -12.91 19.52
N TYR A 699 22.52 -13.80 19.81
CA TYR A 699 21.32 -13.99 18.99
C TYR A 699 20.37 -12.77 18.97
N PHE A 700 20.29 -11.99 20.05
CA PHE A 700 19.51 -10.74 20.06
C PHE A 700 20.21 -9.66 19.22
N ARG A 701 21.55 -9.61 19.29
CA ARG A 701 22.38 -8.71 18.48
C ARG A 701 22.27 -9.03 17.00
N VAL A 702 22.31 -10.33 16.65
CA VAL A 702 22.04 -10.83 15.30
C VAL A 702 20.62 -10.48 14.85
N LEU A 703 19.59 -10.63 15.70
CA LEU A 703 18.22 -10.26 15.34
C LEU A 703 18.06 -8.75 15.10
N VAL A 704 18.68 -7.90 15.91
CA VAL A 704 18.67 -6.43 15.69
C VAL A 704 19.49 -6.05 14.46
N PHE A 705 20.65 -6.66 14.25
CA PHE A 705 21.47 -6.48 13.05
C PHE A 705 20.65 -6.85 11.81
N LEU A 706 20.10 -8.06 11.75
CA LEU A 706 19.27 -8.53 10.64
C LEU A 706 18.07 -7.61 10.40
N GLY A 707 17.30 -7.22 11.43
CA GLY A 707 16.15 -6.34 11.26
C GLY A 707 16.51 -4.95 10.73
N TYR A 708 17.60 -4.35 11.23
CA TYR A 708 18.04 -3.02 10.82
C TYR A 708 18.73 -3.03 9.44
N PHE A 709 19.60 -4.02 9.19
CA PHE A 709 20.23 -4.19 7.89
C PHE A 709 19.23 -4.62 6.82
N TYR A 710 18.21 -5.42 7.12
CA TYR A 710 17.12 -5.69 6.20
C TYR A 710 16.41 -4.39 5.78
N GLY A 711 15.98 -3.57 6.76
CA GLY A 711 15.31 -2.29 6.47
C GLY A 711 16.12 -1.34 5.56
N LEU A 712 17.43 -1.20 5.80
CA LEU A 712 18.29 -0.33 5.00
C LEU A 712 18.82 -0.98 3.71
N LEU A 713 19.34 -2.21 3.76
CA LEU A 713 19.91 -2.88 2.58
C LEU A 713 18.83 -3.20 1.56
N THR A 714 17.64 -3.65 1.95
CA THR A 714 16.54 -3.86 0.98
C THR A 714 16.14 -2.52 0.35
N GLY A 715 16.09 -1.44 1.13
CA GLY A 715 15.85 -0.10 0.61
C GLY A 715 16.92 0.38 -0.38
N ILE A 716 18.20 0.05 -0.17
CA ILE A 716 19.30 0.38 -1.08
C ILE A 716 19.33 -0.53 -2.30
N ALA A 717 19.14 -1.84 -2.13
CA ALA A 717 19.20 -2.83 -3.20
C ALA A 717 18.10 -2.59 -4.25
N ILE A 718 16.88 -2.24 -3.84
CA ILE A 718 15.80 -1.87 -4.75
C ILE A 718 16.19 -0.62 -5.57
N THR A 719 16.71 0.43 -4.94
CA THR A 719 17.15 1.63 -5.67
C THR A 719 18.39 1.40 -6.53
N ALA A 720 19.28 0.49 -6.15
CA ALA A 720 20.46 0.13 -6.93
C ALA A 720 20.11 -0.72 -8.16
N PHE A 721 19.06 -1.55 -8.05
CA PHE A 721 18.52 -2.34 -9.15
C PHE A 721 17.77 -1.47 -10.17
N VAL A 722 16.84 -0.61 -9.74
CA VAL A 722 16.00 0.16 -10.68
C VAL A 722 16.60 1.50 -11.13
N TYR A 723 17.37 2.18 -10.27
CA TYR A 723 17.97 3.50 -10.56
C TYR A 723 19.51 3.47 -10.65
N GLY A 724 20.09 2.28 -10.76
CA GLY A 724 21.52 2.06 -10.98
C GLY A 724 22.43 2.26 -9.77
N TRP A 725 23.69 1.85 -9.95
CA TRP A 725 24.76 1.87 -8.94
C TRP A 725 25.03 3.26 -8.34
N ARG A 726 24.70 4.32 -9.08
CA ARG A 726 24.83 5.72 -8.63
C ARG A 726 24.12 5.96 -7.30
N THR A 727 22.99 5.29 -7.05
CA THR A 727 22.25 5.41 -5.77
C THR A 727 23.01 4.90 -4.55
N VAL A 728 23.97 4.00 -4.75
CA VAL A 728 24.84 3.47 -3.68
C VAL A 728 26.00 4.42 -3.42
N VAL A 729 26.68 4.88 -4.48
CA VAL A 729 27.86 5.76 -4.36
C VAL A 729 27.48 7.18 -3.95
N PHE A 730 26.44 7.74 -4.56
CA PHE A 730 25.92 9.08 -4.27
C PHE A 730 24.70 9.01 -3.34
N GLY A 731 24.71 8.09 -2.36
CA GLY A 731 23.64 7.86 -1.38
C GLY A 731 23.98 8.28 0.06
N PRO A 732 24.27 9.56 0.35
CA PRO A 732 24.76 10.02 1.65
C PRO A 732 23.78 9.78 2.81
N ALA A 733 22.47 9.81 2.58
CA ALA A 733 21.48 9.47 3.61
C ALA A 733 21.25 7.95 3.79
N ARG A 734 21.96 7.10 3.04
CA ARG A 734 21.66 5.65 2.92
C ARG A 734 22.91 4.78 3.02
N ALA A 735 23.75 4.74 2.00
CA ALA A 735 24.93 3.88 1.97
C ALA A 735 25.92 4.23 3.08
N TRP A 736 26.16 5.52 3.31
CA TRP A 736 26.98 5.98 4.44
C TRP A 736 26.37 5.61 5.79
N ALA A 737 25.04 5.70 5.95
CA ALA A 737 24.36 5.32 7.18
C ALA A 737 24.46 3.80 7.47
N VAL A 738 24.44 2.94 6.44
CA VAL A 738 24.70 1.50 6.58
C VAL A 738 26.15 1.21 6.97
N LEU A 739 27.13 1.78 6.27
CA LEU A 739 28.55 1.59 6.56
C LEU A 739 28.88 2.05 7.99
N TYR A 740 28.39 3.22 8.37
CA TYR A 740 28.53 3.78 9.70
C TYR A 740 27.85 2.90 10.77
N ALA A 741 26.65 2.38 10.51
CA ALA A 741 25.97 1.49 11.44
C ALA A 741 26.69 0.14 11.60
N GLY A 742 27.22 -0.44 10.52
CA GLY A 742 28.05 -1.65 10.58
C GLY A 742 29.31 -1.45 11.42
N TRP A 743 30.01 -0.33 11.19
CA TRP A 743 31.15 0.10 12.01
C TRP A 743 30.78 0.28 13.49
N LEU A 744 29.63 0.89 13.79
CA LEU A 744 29.15 1.04 15.17
C LEU A 744 28.83 -0.29 15.83
N LEU A 745 28.14 -1.21 15.15
CA LEU A 745 27.80 -2.52 15.70
C LEU A 745 29.05 -3.37 15.91
N TRP A 746 30.05 -3.28 15.03
CA TRP A 746 31.35 -3.90 15.24
C TRP A 746 32.03 -3.39 16.53
N HIS A 747 32.26 -2.08 16.64
CA HIS A 747 33.05 -1.51 17.73
C HIS A 747 32.33 -1.42 19.09
N TYR A 748 31.05 -1.07 19.11
CA TYR A 748 30.30 -0.84 20.36
C TYR A 748 29.52 -2.07 20.85
N ASP A 749 29.39 -3.11 20.02
CA ASP A 749 28.62 -4.30 20.34
C ASP A 749 29.46 -5.59 20.23
N TRP A 750 30.03 -5.91 19.07
CA TRP A 750 30.78 -7.16 18.84
C TRP A 750 32.15 -7.22 19.52
N GLN A 751 32.95 -6.14 19.48
CA GLN A 751 34.27 -6.12 20.16
C GLN A 751 34.18 -6.38 21.68
N TYR A 752 33.02 -6.17 22.31
CA TYR A 752 32.77 -6.53 23.72
C TYR A 752 32.76 -8.05 23.97
N ILE A 753 32.64 -8.89 22.94
CA ILE A 753 32.75 -10.35 23.03
C ILE A 753 34.24 -10.75 22.99
N ILE A 754 34.95 -10.32 21.95
CA ILE A 754 36.37 -10.64 21.71
C ILE A 754 37.23 -10.19 22.91
N LEU A 755 37.05 -8.95 23.38
CA LEU A 755 37.73 -8.38 24.56
C LEU A 755 37.27 -8.95 25.91
N ARG A 756 36.49 -10.04 25.88
CA ARG A 756 36.07 -10.77 27.08
C ARG A 756 36.46 -12.24 27.04
N GLN A 757 36.38 -12.91 25.89
CA GLN A 757 37.00 -14.23 25.71
C GLN A 757 38.52 -14.16 25.98
N THR A 758 39.22 -13.22 25.32
CA THR A 758 40.64 -12.96 25.56
C THR A 758 40.96 -12.53 26.99
N ARG A 759 40.09 -11.75 27.63
CA ARG A 759 40.38 -11.14 28.94
C ARG A 759 39.96 -11.99 30.14
N ASP A 760 38.97 -12.87 29.98
CA ASP A 760 38.63 -13.85 31.01
C ASP A 760 39.65 -15.02 30.92
N ALA A 761 40.10 -15.44 29.74
CA ALA A 761 41.23 -16.38 29.56
C ALA A 761 42.58 -15.84 30.10
N ALA A 762 42.89 -14.56 29.87
CA ALA A 762 44.05 -13.88 30.45
C ALA A 762 43.95 -13.66 31.97
N LEU A 763 42.77 -13.87 32.58
CA LEU A 763 42.59 -13.85 34.04
C LEU A 763 42.71 -15.25 34.64
N GLU A 764 42.36 -16.31 33.92
CA GLU A 764 42.59 -17.70 34.38
C GLU A 764 44.08 -18.08 34.32
N THR A 765 44.83 -17.62 33.31
CA THR A 765 46.29 -17.79 33.24
C THR A 765 47.07 -16.93 34.25
N ALA A 766 46.49 -15.86 34.81
CA ALA A 766 47.15 -14.95 35.73
C ALA A 766 47.04 -15.34 37.23
N TYR A 767 46.49 -16.51 37.57
CA TYR A 767 46.26 -16.96 38.96
C TYR A 767 47.13 -18.14 39.42
N LEU A 768 48.27 -18.35 38.76
CA LEU A 768 49.46 -19.04 39.29
C LEU A 768 50.66 -18.07 39.13
N PRO A 769 51.66 -18.03 40.05
CA PRO A 769 52.00 -19.05 41.04
C PRO A 769 52.31 -18.54 42.48
N VAL A 770 52.62 -19.49 43.39
CA VAL A 770 53.66 -19.47 44.46
C VAL A 770 54.03 -18.17 45.21
N LEU A 771 54.01 -18.24 46.55
CA LEU A 771 55.12 -17.76 47.41
C LEU A 771 55.10 -18.40 48.82
N LYS A 772 56.22 -18.33 49.57
CA LYS A 772 56.45 -18.99 50.87
C LYS A 772 56.71 -17.99 52.01
N SER A 773 56.23 -18.30 53.23
CA SER A 773 56.86 -17.97 54.53
C SER A 773 56.99 -16.46 54.90
N PRO A 774 57.44 -16.05 56.12
CA PRO A 774 57.85 -16.84 57.29
C PRO A 774 57.15 -16.47 58.63
N THR A 775 57.75 -16.93 59.73
CA THR A 775 57.32 -16.95 61.14
C THR A 775 57.37 -15.62 61.91
N ALA A 776 56.53 -15.48 62.93
CA ALA A 776 56.82 -14.81 64.20
C ALA A 776 55.95 -15.41 65.34
N SER A 777 56.41 -15.34 66.59
CA SER A 777 55.72 -15.84 67.80
C SER A 777 55.22 -14.70 68.69
N ASP A 778 54.24 -14.98 69.56
CA ASP A 778 54.46 -15.00 71.03
C ASP A 778 53.18 -15.41 71.81
N ASP A 779 53.36 -15.72 73.10
CA ASP A 779 52.37 -16.36 73.99
C ASP A 779 51.32 -15.40 74.61
N GLY A 780 50.26 -15.95 75.25
CA GLY A 780 49.24 -15.13 75.92
C GLY A 780 48.07 -15.87 76.58
N SER A 781 48.37 -16.75 77.55
CA SER A 781 47.44 -17.49 78.44
C SER A 781 46.07 -16.87 78.78
N GLY A 782 45.01 -17.71 78.79
CA GLY A 782 43.71 -17.41 79.43
C GLY A 782 42.78 -18.64 79.46
N ASP A 783 42.48 -19.17 80.64
CA ASP A 783 41.84 -20.49 80.85
C ASP A 783 40.53 -20.40 81.67
N ASN A 784 39.77 -21.51 81.72
CA ASN A 784 38.54 -21.78 82.51
C ASN A 784 37.24 -21.07 82.07
N SER A 785 36.05 -21.67 82.24
CA SER A 785 35.68 -23.09 82.49
C SER A 785 34.16 -23.30 82.32
N SER A 786 33.73 -24.54 82.00
CA SER A 786 32.43 -25.19 82.35
C SER A 786 31.07 -24.49 82.06
N GLY A 787 29.97 -25.21 81.78
CA GLY A 787 29.77 -26.65 81.57
C GLY A 787 28.28 -27.05 81.63
N SER A 788 27.96 -28.29 81.20
CA SER A 788 26.61 -28.89 81.02
C SER A 788 25.72 -28.25 79.93
N GLY A 789 24.91 -28.99 79.13
CA GLY A 789 24.69 -30.44 78.98
C GLY A 789 23.20 -30.82 79.04
N SER A 790 22.62 -31.73 78.25
CA SER A 790 23.08 -32.55 77.08
C SER A 790 22.15 -32.28 75.86
N GLY A 791 21.70 -33.15 74.93
CA GLY A 791 21.78 -34.61 74.65
C GLY A 791 20.54 -35.04 73.78
N LEU A 792 20.45 -36.20 73.12
CA LEU A 792 21.43 -37.23 72.73
C LEU A 792 20.83 -38.15 71.61
N GLY A 793 21.66 -38.90 70.88
CA GLY A 793 21.30 -39.80 69.75
C GLY A 793 21.63 -39.20 68.36
N ASP A 794 22.64 -39.61 67.59
CA ASP A 794 23.17 -40.93 67.16
C ASP A 794 22.27 -41.60 66.07
N ALA A 795 22.76 -42.17 64.94
CA ALA A 795 24.11 -42.67 64.66
C ALA A 795 24.56 -42.68 63.16
N ARG A 796 25.89 -42.62 62.95
CA ARG A 796 26.74 -43.26 61.89
C ARG A 796 26.42 -43.09 60.37
N GLY A 797 27.45 -42.76 59.55
CA GLY A 797 27.49 -43.13 58.11
C GLY A 797 28.51 -42.39 57.20
N ARG A 798 29.58 -43.07 56.76
CA ARG A 798 30.60 -42.63 55.76
C ARG A 798 30.13 -42.97 54.31
N ARG A 799 30.65 -42.50 53.15
CA ARG A 799 31.77 -41.60 52.71
C ARG A 799 31.66 -41.33 51.18
N ALA A 800 32.18 -40.18 50.67
CA ALA A 800 32.81 -39.91 49.34
C ALA A 800 32.12 -40.36 48.01
N ALA A 801 32.47 -39.94 46.78
CA ALA A 801 33.37 -38.93 46.17
C ALA A 801 32.60 -38.25 45.00
N ARG A 802 32.76 -36.99 44.57
CA ARG A 802 33.91 -36.19 44.01
C ARG A 802 34.30 -36.55 42.55
N VAL A 803 34.39 -35.52 41.70
CA VAL A 803 34.56 -35.54 40.23
C VAL A 803 35.55 -34.43 39.81
N TYR A 804 36.35 -34.66 38.75
CA TYR A 804 37.01 -33.67 37.87
C TYR A 804 37.36 -34.38 36.53
N LEU A 805 37.07 -33.78 35.35
CA LEU A 805 38.02 -33.18 34.34
C LEU A 805 38.94 -34.21 33.63
N THR A 806 39.37 -34.05 32.35
CA THR A 806 39.42 -32.86 31.46
C THR A 806 39.42 -33.25 29.97
N SER A 807 39.02 -32.29 29.12
CA SER A 807 39.53 -31.91 27.77
C SER A 807 39.81 -32.95 26.67
N GLU A 808 39.14 -32.71 25.55
CA GLU A 808 39.50 -33.06 24.18
C GLU A 808 39.42 -31.74 23.36
N ASP A 809 40.07 -31.68 22.19
CA ASP A 809 40.80 -30.47 21.73
C ASP A 809 40.66 -30.17 20.20
N GLU A 810 41.59 -29.43 19.56
CA GLU A 810 41.57 -29.02 18.13
C GLU A 810 42.76 -29.57 17.30
N GLU A 811 42.57 -29.59 15.98
CA GLU A 811 43.36 -30.21 14.88
C GLU A 811 44.90 -29.93 14.93
N ASP A 812 45.79 -30.79 14.40
CA ASP A 812 45.97 -30.96 12.94
C ASP A 812 46.76 -32.22 12.45
N ASP A 813 46.46 -32.60 11.20
CA ASP A 813 47.26 -33.28 10.14
C ASP A 813 47.88 -34.72 10.27
N GLN A 814 48.12 -35.32 9.09
CA GLN A 814 49.04 -36.43 8.71
C GLN A 814 48.64 -37.93 8.86
N SER A 815 47.91 -38.39 7.83
CA SER A 815 48.32 -39.42 6.83
C SER A 815 48.62 -40.90 7.16
N GLU A 816 48.43 -41.72 6.11
CA GLU A 816 48.94 -43.09 5.84
C GLU A 816 48.28 -44.31 6.55
N ASP A 817 47.43 -44.96 5.74
CA ASP A 817 47.55 -46.35 5.26
C ASP A 817 46.93 -47.60 5.94
N GLU A 818 46.47 -48.46 5.01
CA GLU A 818 46.19 -49.90 4.99
C GLU A 818 45.15 -50.58 5.93
N ASP A 819 44.22 -51.30 5.26
CA ASP A 819 43.64 -52.62 5.56
C ASP A 819 43.11 -53.01 6.97
N THR A 820 41.99 -53.74 7.11
CA THR A 820 41.45 -54.73 6.16
C THR A 820 39.91 -54.89 6.19
N ALA A 821 39.42 -55.46 5.09
CA ALA A 821 38.06 -55.86 4.69
C ALA A 821 37.15 -56.68 5.65
N LEU A 822 35.92 -56.92 5.13
CA LEU A 822 34.97 -58.04 5.38
C LEU A 822 33.60 -57.78 6.08
N ASP A 823 32.68 -57.22 5.28
CA ASP A 823 31.46 -57.90 4.78
C ASP A 823 30.23 -58.17 5.71
N ARG A 824 29.07 -58.25 5.03
CA ARG A 824 27.82 -58.98 5.34
C ARG A 824 26.74 -58.41 6.29
N GLN A 825 25.93 -57.56 5.65
CA GLN A 825 24.48 -57.79 5.41
C GLN A 825 23.38 -57.45 6.45
N ARG A 826 22.46 -56.61 5.94
CA ARG A 826 20.97 -56.73 5.97
C ARG A 826 20.15 -56.36 7.22
N ARG A 827 19.37 -55.28 7.02
CA ARG A 827 17.93 -55.11 7.34
C ARG A 827 17.48 -55.26 8.80
N GLY A 828 16.95 -54.17 9.35
CA GLY A 828 15.98 -54.23 10.45
C GLY A 828 15.56 -52.83 10.92
N SER A 829 14.29 -52.48 10.74
CA SER A 829 13.72 -51.29 11.39
C SER A 829 13.43 -51.59 12.86
N ASN A 830 13.57 -50.59 13.74
CA ASN A 830 12.50 -50.07 14.60
C ASN A 830 13.07 -49.14 15.67
N TYR A 831 12.31 -48.08 16.00
CA TYR A 831 12.39 -47.44 17.31
C TYR A 831 11.00 -47.44 17.95
N THR A 832 10.88 -48.23 19.00
CA THR A 832 9.70 -48.41 19.86
C THR A 832 10.21 -48.50 21.30
N ALA A 833 9.55 -48.01 22.35
CA ALA A 833 8.32 -47.21 22.47
C ALA A 833 8.27 -46.64 23.92
N SER A 834 7.09 -46.69 24.56
CA SER A 834 6.84 -46.74 26.02
C SER A 834 6.39 -45.42 26.70
N PRO A 835 5.56 -45.46 27.77
CA PRO A 835 4.24 -46.14 27.78
C PRO A 835 3.11 -45.40 28.56
N ARG A 836 1.83 -45.66 28.18
CA ARG A 836 0.62 -45.92 29.04
C ARG A 836 0.21 -44.86 30.13
N ARG A 837 -1.05 -44.70 30.59
CA ARG A 837 -2.37 -45.39 30.52
C ARG A 837 -3.46 -44.37 31.02
N THR A 838 -4.80 -44.49 30.99
CA THR A 838 -5.83 -45.49 30.58
C THR A 838 -7.17 -44.76 30.34
N ALA A 839 -8.12 -45.40 29.63
CA ALA A 839 -9.60 -45.29 29.78
C ALA A 839 -10.33 -43.96 29.42
N CYS A 840 -11.58 -43.94 28.94
CA CYS A 840 -12.47 -44.96 28.29
C CYS A 840 -13.73 -44.27 27.70
N ILE A 841 -14.45 -44.93 26.76
CA ILE A 841 -15.86 -44.67 26.33
C ILE A 841 -16.12 -43.33 25.57
N ALA A 842 -17.10 -43.15 24.66
CA ALA A 842 -17.65 -43.96 23.55
C ALA A 842 -18.55 -43.09 22.64
N ASP A 843 -18.71 -43.48 21.37
CA ASP A 843 -19.85 -43.33 20.43
C ASP A 843 -20.62 -41.99 20.13
N THR A 844 -20.80 -41.80 18.81
CA THR A 844 -21.96 -41.27 18.02
C THR A 844 -22.49 -39.82 18.11
N CYS A 845 -22.50 -39.19 16.93
CA CYS A 845 -23.60 -38.47 16.23
C CYS A 845 -24.40 -37.30 16.88
N SER A 846 -24.23 -36.14 16.22
CA SER A 846 -25.30 -35.31 15.60
C SER A 846 -25.86 -34.04 16.28
N HIS A 847 -26.08 -33.05 15.40
CA HIS A 847 -27.01 -31.89 15.43
C HIS A 847 -26.98 -30.76 16.49
N LEU A 848 -26.95 -29.53 15.93
CA LEU A 848 -27.63 -28.28 16.36
C LEU A 848 -27.25 -27.63 17.70
N GLY A 849 -26.94 -26.31 17.66
CA GLY A 849 -26.89 -25.48 18.88
C GLY A 849 -26.23 -24.10 18.70
N ARG A 850 -27.04 -23.04 18.57
CA ARG A 850 -26.59 -21.63 18.52
C ARG A 850 -25.79 -21.22 19.79
N SER A 851 -24.76 -20.36 19.63
CA SER A 851 -24.77 -18.94 20.06
C SER A 851 -23.43 -18.36 20.56
N SER A 852 -23.22 -17.08 20.26
CA SER A 852 -22.41 -16.04 20.95
C SER A 852 -21.23 -16.45 21.86
N GLY A 853 -20.01 -16.06 21.45
CA GLY A 853 -18.85 -15.90 22.33
C GLY A 853 -17.89 -14.84 21.79
N ALA A 854 -17.66 -13.75 22.54
CA ALA A 854 -16.87 -12.61 22.06
C ALA A 854 -15.36 -12.86 22.07
N SER A 855 -14.66 -12.47 20.99
CA SER A 855 -13.19 -12.49 20.94
C SER A 855 -12.62 -11.07 20.79
N ARG A 856 -11.68 -10.79 21.70
CA ARG A 856 -10.99 -9.51 21.92
C ARG A 856 -10.34 -8.93 20.65
N ALA A 857 -10.48 -7.64 20.45
CA ALA A 857 -9.57 -6.88 19.60
C ALA A 857 -8.16 -6.84 20.20
N SER A 858 -7.15 -7.01 19.35
CA SER A 858 -5.74 -6.71 19.64
C SER A 858 -5.14 -6.00 18.44
N LEU A 859 -4.69 -4.75 18.62
CA LEU A 859 -4.09 -3.98 17.52
C LEU A 859 -2.76 -4.61 17.09
N GLY A 860 -2.62 -4.89 15.80
CA GLY A 860 -1.37 -5.15 15.10
C GLY A 860 -1.20 -4.12 13.98
N LEU A 861 0.04 -3.73 13.67
CA LEU A 861 0.29 -2.66 12.70
C LEU A 861 0.07 -3.14 11.26
N VAL A 862 -0.55 -2.29 10.44
CA VAL A 862 -0.48 -2.38 8.98
C VAL A 862 0.95 -2.01 8.55
N GLY A 863 1.61 -2.84 7.74
CA GLY A 863 3.05 -2.68 7.53
C GLY A 863 3.71 -3.59 6.49
N SER A 864 3.08 -3.82 5.33
CA SER A 864 3.79 -4.27 4.11
C SER A 864 2.89 -4.15 2.88
N ALA A 865 3.32 -3.39 1.86
CA ALA A 865 2.86 -3.64 0.50
C ALA A 865 3.43 -4.99 0.04
N SER A 866 2.59 -5.88 -0.49
CA SER A 866 2.97 -7.26 -0.75
C SER A 866 3.77 -7.40 -2.05
N VAL A 867 5.06 -7.73 -1.92
CA VAL A 867 5.76 -8.48 -2.98
C VAL A 867 5.07 -9.84 -3.08
N SER A 868 4.43 -10.11 -4.23
CA SER A 868 3.79 -11.39 -4.52
C SER A 868 4.84 -12.50 -4.61
N ARG A 869 4.91 -13.33 -3.56
CA ARG A 869 5.64 -14.60 -3.60
C ARG A 869 4.70 -15.70 -4.08
N GLU A 870 4.89 -16.14 -5.32
CA GLU A 870 4.45 -17.46 -5.76
C GLU A 870 5.64 -18.43 -5.70
N ALA A 871 5.35 -19.71 -5.52
CA ALA A 871 6.34 -20.71 -5.14
C ALA A 871 6.96 -21.41 -6.35
N SER A 872 8.29 -21.39 -6.44
CA SER A 872 9.06 -22.21 -7.37
C SER A 872 8.87 -23.71 -7.07
N ALA A 873 8.31 -24.45 -8.02
CA ALA A 873 8.25 -25.90 -8.00
C ALA A 873 9.02 -26.46 -9.21
N GLU A 874 10.34 -26.61 -9.07
CA GLU A 874 11.16 -27.29 -10.08
C GLU A 874 11.01 -28.81 -9.97
N SER A 875 10.91 -29.49 -11.13
CA SER A 875 11.21 -30.92 -11.24
C SER A 875 12.07 -31.15 -12.49
N LEU A 876 13.33 -31.51 -12.29
CA LEU A 876 14.34 -31.66 -13.34
C LEU A 876 14.37 -33.08 -13.93
N SER A 877 14.00 -33.21 -15.21
CA SER A 877 14.45 -34.29 -16.12
C SER A 877 14.00 -33.99 -17.56
N SER A 878 14.78 -34.18 -18.61
CA SER A 878 16.21 -34.53 -18.72
C SER A 878 16.74 -34.13 -20.11
N THR A 879 18.06 -33.98 -20.27
CA THR A 879 18.70 -33.45 -21.48
C THR A 879 19.09 -34.52 -22.51
N SER A 880 19.19 -34.09 -23.78
CA SER A 880 19.80 -34.79 -24.94
C SER A 880 18.97 -35.96 -25.54
N SER A 881 19.16 -36.39 -26.79
CA SER A 881 20.24 -36.10 -27.77
C SER A 881 19.72 -36.18 -29.24
N LEU A 882 20.17 -35.32 -30.16
CA LEU A 882 21.17 -35.55 -31.25
C LEU A 882 20.64 -36.15 -32.59
N LEU A 883 21.24 -35.68 -33.70
CA LEU A 883 21.39 -36.32 -35.05
C LEU A 883 20.11 -36.49 -35.93
N THR A 884 20.10 -36.40 -37.28
CA THR A 884 20.88 -35.64 -38.30
C THR A 884 20.27 -35.81 -39.71
N ARG A 885 20.65 -34.93 -40.66
CA ARG A 885 20.73 -35.14 -42.15
C ARG A 885 19.39 -35.31 -42.91
N GLU A 886 19.08 -34.48 -43.92
CA GLU A 886 19.65 -34.26 -45.29
C GLU A 886 18.97 -35.11 -46.38
N GLY A 887 18.61 -34.47 -47.51
CA GLY A 887 18.08 -35.15 -48.70
C GLY A 887 16.83 -34.47 -49.32
N ASN A 888 16.77 -34.15 -50.61
CA ASN A 888 17.61 -33.25 -51.45
C ASN A 888 16.93 -33.13 -52.85
N GLY A 889 17.14 -32.03 -53.56
CA GLY A 889 16.68 -31.80 -54.95
C GLY A 889 15.28 -31.17 -55.06
N GLY A 890 14.98 -30.38 -56.09
CA GLY A 890 15.88 -29.86 -57.14
C GLY A 890 15.13 -29.46 -58.43
N GLY A 891 15.24 -28.21 -58.86
CA GLY A 891 14.65 -27.74 -60.12
C GLY A 891 14.80 -26.22 -60.29
N SER A 892 15.31 -25.76 -61.44
CA SER A 892 15.64 -24.36 -61.70
C SER A 892 15.23 -23.92 -63.10
N VAL A 893 14.63 -22.72 -63.21
CA VAL A 893 14.42 -22.00 -64.48
C VAL A 893 14.58 -20.50 -64.22
N SER A 894 15.22 -19.79 -65.16
CA SER A 894 15.35 -18.33 -65.26
C SER A 894 14.68 -17.87 -66.58
N VAL A 895 14.46 -16.60 -66.94
CA VAL A 895 15.21 -15.34 -66.75
C VAL A 895 14.28 -14.12 -66.95
N ARG A 896 14.73 -12.94 -66.51
CA ARG A 896 14.75 -11.64 -67.24
C ARG A 896 13.83 -10.49 -66.78
N VAL A 897 14.33 -9.28 -67.04
CA VAL A 897 13.89 -7.96 -66.57
C VAL A 897 13.53 -7.08 -67.76
N VAL A 898 12.53 -6.19 -67.61
CA VAL A 898 12.37 -4.96 -68.42
C VAL A 898 11.99 -3.79 -67.50
N ARG A 899 12.66 -2.64 -67.66
CA ARG A 899 12.31 -1.33 -67.06
C ARG A 899 11.44 -0.51 -68.02
N ARG A 900 10.65 0.42 -67.48
CA ARG A 900 10.43 1.75 -68.12
C ARG A 900 10.40 2.88 -67.07
N HIS A 901 11.03 4.00 -67.42
CA HIS A 901 10.78 5.34 -66.88
C HIS A 901 9.55 5.96 -67.66
N ALA A 902 9.02 7.15 -67.40
CA ALA A 902 9.65 8.40 -66.97
C ALA A 902 8.64 9.50 -66.57
N ASN A 903 9.13 10.51 -65.83
CA ASN A 903 8.69 11.91 -65.68
C ASN A 903 7.24 12.23 -65.21
N GLY A 904 6.97 13.32 -64.48
CA GLY A 904 7.90 14.30 -63.90
C GLY A 904 7.18 15.47 -63.18
N ASP A 905 7.96 16.26 -62.42
CA ASP A 905 8.06 17.74 -62.48
C ASP A 905 6.80 18.61 -62.18
N ASP A 906 6.84 19.69 -61.38
CA ASP A 906 7.85 20.27 -60.46
C ASP A 906 7.22 21.41 -59.59
N HIS A 907 8.00 22.00 -58.65
CA HIS A 907 7.90 23.37 -58.06
C HIS A 907 6.80 23.71 -57.04
N HIS A 908 6.91 24.77 -56.20
CA HIS A 908 8.04 25.25 -55.35
C HIS A 908 7.55 26.33 -54.33
N HIS A 909 8.46 26.91 -53.53
CA HIS A 909 8.29 27.99 -52.52
C HIS A 909 7.48 27.66 -51.24
N VAL A 910 7.90 27.88 -49.97
CA VAL A 910 9.01 28.60 -49.28
C VAL A 910 8.71 30.02 -48.78
N THR A 911 8.67 30.18 -47.44
CA THR A 911 8.70 31.41 -46.60
C THR A 911 7.51 32.39 -46.69
N GLN A 912 7.19 33.17 -45.65
CA GLN A 912 7.87 33.35 -44.34
C GLN A 912 7.12 32.69 -43.18
#